data_AF-A0A812X2E8-F1
#
_entry.id   AF-A0A812X2E8-F1
#
_cell.length_a   1.000
_cell.length_b   1.000
_cell.length_c   1.000
_cell.angle_alpha   90.00
_cell.angle_beta   90.00
_cell.angle_gamma   90.00
#
_symmetry.space_group_name_H-M   'P 1'
#
loop_
_entity.id
_entity.type
_entity.pdbx_description
1 polymer ?
#
loop_
_entity_poly.entity_id
_entity_poly.type
_entity_poly.pdbx_seq_one_letter_code
_entity_poly.pdbx_strand_id
1 'polypeptide(L)'
;MSDFTQLVADCNVPAAVAPLLSAFDVALFARSCTTSAELEELVNHFLAEASVTDAAERFITKASLRLLFCKCRTSEGMASLEAAPTPTTPLGDGPPAATPAPPATPPLSSSWQEAWPAKLSGERTAALRKRFEEDYPTELLDAESFPSARLLALTNKMLSDKEVRWIPWKYRLSARAQEDSLLARPRKQARFDLTELFLDEAPTRDIHEGPASFGLVTQLLSLAANAIALCQGAHLGSLKLYNKRFMRICFTKYDAAASLRGPTTMEAQAADRRCWEIIADLVNVHHWKLDDALHEVAEVRSDMHSLLAPRPFIPKPKFDPDNSWKARFTGNGRGGKGGGRGGKGRDGKGEKGERFERGGKGGKGKDNKQATPPGKWLSTLFMDGKRQTLCMRYQSGQCKDPATCRYLHRCAETRFSELRDIAEEVTTVPLSVPAQPSGSAGATSALPKARALVSDAASALTSSFASSSHCPDNAIAASEAYFNLGAFAFDNGSRSGIFQRTEQFSDVLRFLNAFMQLQFPEASWSSLCVSHNVRTRLHTDSGNAAGSLNHTVSLGNFSGGEVWLCPALNQAACQVPAPLDASSEAHSASEVGTGEVRDTWHAPLSFSCEALHCTLPIQGDRWVLTAYTCKSLDRFDATSLAHLRSLGFPLPPATPCHPQSIHPPLKDTTCVELFLDICCGAAHPLTTAMSSYGITCLPIDLLGEEQLDLLNDDTYDHLLRLCFAGIVRLAHGSPPCKEYSRLKLRPGGPPAIRSPDHMNGLPGNTASQQARVQSSQKLLYRCVCLLRAAFCSGAHVSLEQPTNAMSWLEPFVQDMLSEIQASLVNIPACSVGQDIAKSWLFACSYSEFRFLASTCSHAGGHQSVAGTRDEHGTFLSQRTAEYPSQVAEKFSAKAVHLFSSARPAYSVSPCSLKFALASVPKKPRSSTPTAAQDGGGIYSLPDWSLGPRYQSDSLHDLRKEWQSWLLQNRIPLRLQQHVAEASNKPLFSKEETEWLRSSFKRFSDAHSPCQDWNFSVTEGQPYCLSALERLSTMLGDKDTSLFPALQKGVPTGFDGDIPRSHTLRPRDPNNSDEPTDLLVCEGNWQGAEADPALLQELIEEEVSAGYIEEVPSLEAAYERWGKERVAVGRVNIVKAPGRSARLVIDNSICNTNQNCHVPEQFSLPSLQDIQSAYPPREDEEPVSGFSLDVKGAHKTSLVREKPFLGR
;
A
#
# COMPACT_ATOMS: atom_id res chain seq x y z
N MET A 1 -38.79 -20.60 29.22
CA MET A 1 -39.34 -19.90 28.02
C MET A 1 -39.12 -20.82 26.84
N SER A 2 -40.08 -20.97 25.93
CA SER A 2 -39.89 -21.83 24.75
C SER A 2 -38.84 -21.24 23.81
N ASP A 3 -38.20 -22.08 23.00
CA ASP A 3 -37.14 -21.69 22.05
C ASP A 3 -37.63 -20.59 21.08
N PHE A 4 -38.93 -20.65 20.74
CA PHE A 4 -39.59 -19.64 19.93
C PHE A 4 -39.74 -18.28 20.63
N THR A 5 -40.12 -18.24 21.92
CA THR A 5 -40.24 -16.98 22.67
C THR A 5 -38.88 -16.27 22.79
N GLN A 6 -37.78 -17.03 22.90
CA GLN A 6 -36.44 -16.45 22.89
C GLN A 6 -36.09 -15.87 21.50
N LEU A 7 -36.42 -16.56 20.41
CA LEU A 7 -36.22 -16.06 19.05
C LEU A 7 -37.04 -14.80 18.75
N VAL A 8 -38.28 -14.72 19.25
CA VAL A 8 -39.15 -13.54 19.14
C VAL A 8 -38.49 -12.33 19.84
N ALA A 9 -37.90 -12.54 21.02
CA ALA A 9 -37.16 -11.50 21.73
C ALA A 9 -35.86 -11.11 21.00
N ASP A 10 -35.09 -12.08 20.51
CA ASP A 10 -33.81 -11.86 19.80
C ASP A 10 -33.99 -11.16 18.44
N CYS A 11 -35.20 -11.17 17.88
CA CYS A 11 -35.53 -10.47 16.64
C CYS A 11 -36.20 -9.11 16.90
N ASN A 12 -36.28 -8.65 18.15
CA ASN A 12 -36.91 -7.38 18.54
C ASN A 12 -38.33 -7.24 17.97
N VAL A 13 -39.15 -8.30 18.05
CA VAL A 13 -40.57 -8.20 17.67
C VAL A 13 -41.29 -7.28 18.67
N PRO A 14 -42.01 -6.24 18.22
CA PRO A 14 -42.70 -5.32 19.11
C PRO A 14 -43.71 -5.99 20.04
N ALA A 15 -43.85 -5.45 21.25
CA ALA A 15 -44.71 -6.02 22.29
C ALA A 15 -46.20 -6.08 21.89
N ALA A 16 -46.64 -5.27 20.93
CA ALA A 16 -47.99 -5.31 20.39
C ALA A 16 -48.27 -6.57 19.54
N VAL A 17 -47.23 -7.15 18.92
CA VAL A 17 -47.34 -8.32 18.03
C VAL A 17 -46.96 -9.62 18.75
N ALA A 18 -46.09 -9.55 19.75
CA ALA A 18 -45.61 -10.71 20.49
C ALA A 18 -46.73 -11.64 21.07
N PRO A 19 -47.88 -11.13 21.56
CA PRO A 19 -48.99 -11.97 22.00
C PRO A 19 -49.66 -12.76 20.86
N LEU A 20 -49.71 -12.19 19.65
CA LEU A 20 -50.31 -12.83 18.47
C LEU A 20 -49.47 -14.02 17.97
N LEU A 21 -48.17 -13.99 18.28
CA LEU A 21 -47.23 -15.06 17.96
C LEU A 21 -47.25 -16.20 18.99
N SER A 22 -48.00 -16.08 20.10
CA SER A 22 -48.05 -17.11 21.14
C SER A 22 -48.63 -18.45 20.69
N ALA A 23 -49.38 -18.45 19.58
CA ALA A 23 -49.92 -19.65 18.95
C ALA A 23 -48.92 -20.39 18.05
N PHE A 24 -47.73 -19.81 17.82
CA PHE A 24 -46.71 -20.37 16.95
C PHE A 24 -45.54 -20.95 17.73
N ASP A 25 -44.93 -21.99 17.16
CA ASP A 25 -43.62 -22.47 17.53
C ASP A 25 -42.65 -22.33 16.34
N VAL A 26 -41.38 -22.68 16.54
CA VAL A 26 -40.33 -22.52 15.52
C VAL A 26 -40.69 -23.24 14.22
N ALA A 27 -41.18 -24.48 14.32
CA ALA A 27 -41.52 -25.31 13.17
C ALA A 27 -42.77 -24.81 12.44
N LEU A 28 -43.81 -24.41 13.18
CA LEU A 28 -45.06 -23.90 12.62
C LEU A 28 -44.85 -22.54 11.94
N PHE A 29 -44.06 -21.65 12.55
CA PHE A 29 -43.77 -20.34 11.97
C PHE A 29 -42.84 -20.44 10.76
N ALA A 30 -41.88 -21.37 10.73
CA ALA A 30 -41.01 -21.59 9.56
C ALA A 30 -41.78 -22.09 8.32
N ARG A 31 -42.87 -22.82 8.53
CA ARG A 31 -43.68 -23.49 7.51
C ARG A 31 -44.97 -22.76 7.17
N SER A 32 -45.26 -21.64 7.84
CA SER A 32 -46.50 -20.88 7.63
C SER A 32 -46.60 -20.24 6.24
N CYS A 33 -45.47 -20.01 5.57
CA CYS A 33 -45.42 -19.45 4.23
C CYS A 33 -44.47 -20.25 3.32
N THR A 34 -44.87 -20.45 2.09
CA THR A 34 -44.11 -21.18 1.06
C THR A 34 -43.60 -20.28 -0.05
N THR A 35 -44.12 -19.05 -0.16
CA THR A 35 -43.67 -18.03 -1.11
C THR A 35 -43.42 -16.69 -0.41
N SER A 36 -42.63 -15.82 -1.04
CA SER A 36 -42.39 -14.47 -0.51
C SER A 36 -43.67 -13.62 -0.46
N ALA A 37 -44.64 -13.86 -1.35
CA ALA A 37 -45.90 -13.14 -1.37
C ALA A 37 -46.81 -13.52 -0.17
N GLU A 38 -46.87 -14.81 0.17
CA GLU A 38 -47.60 -15.31 1.36
C GLU A 38 -47.01 -14.76 2.66
N LEU A 39 -45.68 -14.61 2.73
CA LEU A 39 -45.01 -14.01 3.87
C LEU A 39 -45.39 -12.54 4.04
N GLU A 40 -45.45 -11.78 2.93
CA GLU A 40 -45.91 -10.39 2.97
C GLU A 40 -47.35 -10.25 3.44
N GLU A 41 -48.24 -11.15 2.99
CA GLU A 41 -49.63 -11.15 3.43
C GLU A 41 -49.76 -11.45 4.93
N LEU A 42 -49.03 -12.45 5.43
CA LEU A 42 -49.00 -12.80 6.85
C LEU A 42 -48.44 -11.67 7.72
N VAL A 43 -47.37 -11.01 7.27
CA VAL A 43 -46.79 -9.84 7.97
C VAL A 43 -47.77 -8.67 8.00
N ASN A 44 -48.47 -8.40 6.90
CA ASN A 44 -49.49 -7.35 6.85
C ASN A 44 -50.71 -7.70 7.72
N HIS A 45 -51.05 -8.98 7.87
CA HIS A 45 -52.11 -9.43 8.77
C HIS A 45 -51.76 -9.16 10.26
N PHE A 46 -50.54 -9.50 10.69
CA PHE A 46 -50.09 -9.20 12.07
C PHE A 46 -50.06 -7.70 12.37
N LEU A 47 -49.73 -6.86 11.38
CA LEU A 47 -49.78 -5.41 11.51
C LEU A 47 -51.20 -4.86 11.66
N ALA A 48 -52.15 -5.42 10.91
CA ALA A 48 -53.55 -5.04 10.98
C ALA A 48 -54.17 -5.43 12.33
N GLU A 49 -53.90 -6.65 12.81
CA GLU A 49 -54.38 -7.13 14.12
C GLU A 49 -53.74 -6.37 15.30
N ALA A 50 -52.45 -6.05 15.22
CA ALA A 50 -51.76 -5.26 16.25
C ALA A 50 -52.09 -3.75 16.21
N SER A 51 -52.95 -3.31 15.27
CA SER A 51 -53.42 -1.92 15.15
C SER A 51 -52.28 -0.88 15.07
N VAL A 52 -51.16 -1.24 14.44
CA VAL A 52 -49.98 -0.35 14.33
C VAL A 52 -50.24 0.70 13.25
N THR A 53 -50.48 1.94 13.69
CA THR A 53 -50.86 3.06 12.80
C THR A 53 -49.69 3.97 12.43
N ASP A 54 -48.64 4.02 13.25
CA ASP A 54 -47.44 4.83 12.99
C ASP A 54 -46.56 4.25 11.87
N ALA A 55 -46.08 5.10 10.96
CA ALA A 55 -45.33 4.67 9.79
C ALA A 55 -43.97 4.05 10.16
N ALA A 56 -43.23 4.65 11.10
CA ALA A 56 -41.92 4.16 11.51
C ALA A 56 -42.02 2.83 12.29
N GLU A 57 -43.04 2.71 13.15
CA GLU A 57 -43.30 1.47 13.89
C GLU A 57 -43.72 0.31 12.97
N ARG A 58 -44.49 0.59 11.91
CA ARG A 58 -44.84 -0.40 10.88
C ARG A 58 -43.60 -0.96 10.18
N PHE A 59 -42.62 -0.12 9.82
CA PHE A 59 -41.39 -0.56 9.17
C PHE A 59 -40.56 -1.49 10.06
N ILE A 60 -40.35 -1.11 11.32
CA ILE A 60 -39.60 -1.91 12.29
C ILE A 60 -40.29 -3.26 12.51
N THR A 61 -41.62 -3.25 12.67
CA THR A 61 -42.40 -4.48 12.87
C THR A 61 -42.29 -5.44 11.69
N LYS A 62 -42.36 -4.93 10.45
CA LYS A 62 -42.17 -5.75 9.23
C LYS A 62 -40.78 -6.40 9.20
N ALA A 63 -39.74 -5.63 9.46
CA ALA A 63 -38.36 -6.12 9.44
C ALA A 63 -38.13 -7.19 10.52
N SER A 64 -38.62 -6.97 11.74
CA SER A 64 -38.52 -7.92 12.85
C SER A 64 -39.23 -9.24 12.57
N LEU A 65 -40.42 -9.21 11.96
CA LEU A 65 -41.18 -10.43 11.60
C LEU A 65 -40.53 -11.22 10.46
N ARG A 66 -39.97 -10.56 9.44
CA ARG A 66 -39.23 -11.23 8.36
C ARG A 66 -37.94 -11.87 8.89
N LEU A 67 -37.21 -11.15 9.75
CA LEU A 67 -36.01 -11.67 10.40
C LEU A 67 -36.32 -12.89 11.28
N LEU A 68 -37.42 -12.84 12.04
CA LEU A 68 -37.90 -13.98 12.82
C LEU A 68 -38.20 -15.18 11.93
N PHE A 69 -38.92 -14.98 10.82
CA PHE A 69 -39.26 -16.04 9.86
C PHE A 69 -38.01 -16.68 9.23
N CYS A 70 -37.03 -15.88 8.79
CA CYS A 70 -35.76 -16.37 8.27
C CYS A 70 -34.98 -17.19 9.29
N LYS A 71 -34.92 -16.74 10.56
CA LYS A 71 -34.25 -17.48 11.63
C LYS A 71 -34.97 -18.80 11.93
N CYS A 72 -36.31 -18.82 11.98
CA CYS A 72 -37.09 -20.04 12.18
C CYS A 72 -36.88 -21.06 11.04
N ARG A 73 -36.81 -20.61 9.78
CA ARG A 73 -36.48 -21.50 8.65
C ARG A 73 -35.06 -22.04 8.71
N THR A 74 -34.11 -21.21 9.14
CA THR A 74 -32.71 -21.62 9.29
C THR A 74 -32.56 -22.66 10.40
N SER A 75 -33.24 -22.48 11.55
CA SER A 75 -33.24 -23.48 12.64
C SER A 75 -33.88 -24.80 12.24
N GLU A 76 -34.85 -24.78 11.32
CA GLU A 76 -35.49 -25.98 10.76
C GLU A 76 -34.73 -26.57 9.54
N GLY A 77 -33.59 -25.99 9.15
CA GLY A 77 -32.81 -26.44 7.99
C GLY A 77 -33.50 -26.22 6.63
N MET A 78 -34.47 -25.31 6.55
CA MET A 78 -35.20 -24.98 5.32
C MET A 78 -34.49 -23.88 4.51
N ALA A 79 -34.50 -24.02 3.18
CA ALA A 79 -33.92 -23.02 2.28
C ALA A 79 -34.64 -21.67 2.34
N SER A 80 -33.90 -20.59 2.05
CA SER A 80 -34.46 -19.24 1.90
C SER A 80 -35.45 -19.19 0.73
N LEU A 81 -36.49 -18.38 0.85
CA LEU A 81 -37.54 -18.23 -0.17
C LEU A 81 -37.04 -17.57 -1.48
N GLU A 82 -35.81 -17.07 -1.50
CA GLU A 82 -35.21 -16.32 -2.63
C GLU A 82 -34.30 -17.16 -3.55
N ALA A 83 -34.12 -18.46 -3.29
CA ALA A 83 -33.32 -19.32 -4.16
C ALA A 83 -34.09 -19.70 -5.44
N ALA A 84 -33.70 -19.13 -6.58
CA ALA A 84 -34.29 -19.46 -7.89
C ALA A 84 -33.98 -20.91 -8.32
N PRO A 85 -34.90 -21.62 -9.02
CA PRO A 85 -34.69 -23.00 -9.43
C PRO A 85 -33.83 -23.09 -10.71
N THR A 86 -32.74 -23.85 -10.66
CA THR A 86 -31.96 -24.30 -11.82
C THR A 86 -32.74 -25.32 -12.67
N PRO A 87 -32.66 -25.27 -14.02
CA PRO A 87 -33.38 -26.18 -14.90
C PRO A 87 -32.73 -27.57 -14.96
N THR A 88 -33.54 -28.61 -14.73
CA THR A 88 -33.20 -30.03 -14.88
C THR A 88 -33.48 -30.55 -16.29
N THR A 89 -32.51 -31.24 -16.92
CA THR A 89 -32.69 -32.09 -18.10
C THR A 89 -32.92 -33.56 -17.69
N PRO A 90 -33.60 -34.40 -18.51
CA PRO A 90 -34.38 -35.54 -18.04
C PRO A 90 -33.66 -36.90 -18.00
N LEU A 91 -34.28 -37.78 -17.21
CA LEU A 91 -33.96 -39.16 -16.84
C LEU A 91 -33.92 -40.17 -18.01
N GLY A 92 -33.06 -41.18 -17.87
CA GLY A 92 -33.13 -42.46 -18.58
C GLY A 92 -33.20 -43.62 -17.58
N ASP A 93 -34.16 -44.53 -17.80
CA ASP A 93 -34.63 -45.60 -16.93
C ASP A 93 -33.70 -46.83 -16.76
N GLY A 94 -33.70 -47.42 -15.55
CA GLY A 94 -33.21 -48.77 -15.24
C GLY A 94 -33.66 -49.24 -13.83
N PRO A 95 -34.08 -50.51 -13.62
CA PRO A 95 -34.85 -50.97 -12.44
C PRO A 95 -33.98 -51.50 -11.27
N PRO A 96 -34.58 -51.81 -10.09
CA PRO A 96 -34.02 -51.44 -8.77
C PRO A 96 -33.26 -52.56 -8.04
N ALA A 97 -32.28 -52.19 -7.21
CA ALA A 97 -31.80 -53.04 -6.12
C ALA A 97 -31.13 -52.24 -4.98
N ALA A 98 -31.64 -52.48 -3.77
CA ALA A 98 -31.04 -52.33 -2.44
C ALA A 98 -30.34 -51.00 -2.06
N THR A 99 -31.01 -50.25 -1.19
CA THR A 99 -30.53 -49.07 -0.45
C THR A 99 -29.27 -49.36 0.39
N PRO A 100 -28.16 -48.61 0.21
CA PRO A 100 -27.23 -48.30 1.29
C PRO A 100 -27.49 -46.87 1.80
N ALA A 101 -27.37 -46.70 3.12
CA ALA A 101 -27.56 -45.43 3.80
C ALA A 101 -26.70 -44.29 3.21
N PRO A 102 -27.19 -43.03 3.18
CA PRO A 102 -26.41 -41.90 2.69
C PRO A 102 -25.18 -41.64 3.60
N PRO A 103 -24.02 -41.30 3.02
CA PRO A 103 -22.83 -40.95 3.79
C PRO A 103 -23.06 -39.62 4.53
N ALA A 104 -22.74 -39.63 5.82
CA ALA A 104 -22.85 -38.47 6.69
C ALA A 104 -21.95 -37.31 6.22
N THR A 105 -22.57 -36.16 5.99
CA THR A 105 -21.91 -34.86 5.83
C THR A 105 -21.15 -34.52 7.12
N PRO A 106 -19.83 -34.24 7.09
CA PRO A 106 -19.10 -33.90 8.29
C PRO A 106 -19.39 -32.45 8.74
N PRO A 107 -19.60 -32.20 10.04
CA PRO A 107 -19.89 -30.88 10.58
C PRO A 107 -18.63 -30.03 10.75
N LEU A 108 -18.69 -28.76 10.33
CA LEU A 108 -17.64 -27.76 10.60
C LEU A 108 -17.69 -27.32 12.06
N SER A 109 -16.82 -27.92 12.88
CA SER A 109 -16.50 -27.42 14.23
C SER A 109 -14.99 -27.41 14.45
N SER A 110 -14.50 -26.32 15.03
CA SER A 110 -13.27 -26.30 15.84
C SER A 110 -13.61 -25.41 17.04
N SER A 111 -13.68 -25.89 18.27
CA SER A 111 -12.66 -26.71 18.92
C SER A 111 -13.26 -27.81 19.80
N TRP A 112 -12.93 -29.07 19.52
CA TRP A 112 -12.50 -30.08 20.51
C TRP A 112 -11.74 -31.14 19.71
N GLN A 113 -10.42 -31.18 19.92
CA GLN A 113 -9.43 -32.14 19.41
C GLN A 113 -9.78 -32.85 18.08
N GLU A 114 -9.24 -32.35 16.96
CA GLU A 114 -9.06 -33.20 15.77
C GLU A 114 -8.44 -34.52 16.24
N ALA A 115 -9.13 -35.63 16.02
CA ALA A 115 -8.55 -36.94 16.21
C ALA A 115 -7.29 -37.00 15.35
N TRP A 116 -6.16 -36.99 16.04
CA TRP A 116 -4.83 -36.99 15.49
C TRP A 116 -4.69 -38.11 14.44
N PRO A 117 -4.23 -37.84 13.20
CA PRO A 117 -4.11 -38.87 12.16
C PRO A 117 -3.30 -40.07 12.62
N ALA A 118 -3.68 -41.27 12.17
CA ALA A 118 -2.95 -42.49 12.46
C ALA A 118 -1.48 -42.36 12.02
N LYS A 119 -0.55 -42.82 12.87
CA LYS A 119 0.88 -42.83 12.53
C LYS A 119 1.11 -43.77 11.33
N LEU A 120 2.03 -43.39 10.45
CA LEU A 120 2.47 -44.27 9.37
C LEU A 120 3.11 -45.53 9.96
N SER A 121 2.91 -46.68 9.31
CA SER A 121 3.59 -47.91 9.73
C SER A 121 5.11 -47.78 9.60
N GLY A 122 5.86 -48.54 10.39
CA GLY A 122 7.33 -48.55 10.32
C GLY A 122 7.83 -48.92 8.93
N GLU A 123 7.18 -49.89 8.28
CA GLU A 123 7.45 -50.29 6.89
C GLU A 123 7.22 -49.16 5.90
N ARG A 124 6.08 -48.46 5.99
CA ARG A 124 5.77 -47.34 5.09
C ARG A 124 6.73 -46.18 5.30
N THR A 125 7.11 -45.90 6.55
CA THR A 125 8.08 -44.84 6.88
C THR A 125 9.47 -45.17 6.33
N ALA A 126 9.90 -46.43 6.44
CA ALA A 126 11.16 -46.90 5.88
C ALA A 126 11.18 -46.83 4.34
N ALA A 127 10.05 -47.17 3.70
CA ALA A 127 9.91 -47.06 2.24
C ALA A 127 9.98 -45.61 1.75
N LEU A 128 9.30 -44.67 2.44
CA LEU A 128 9.36 -43.24 2.09
C LEU A 128 10.78 -42.68 2.27
N ARG A 129 11.48 -43.10 3.34
CA ARG A 129 12.88 -42.70 3.57
C ARG A 129 13.79 -43.22 2.46
N LYS A 130 13.72 -44.51 2.13
CA LYS A 130 14.55 -45.12 1.08
C LYS A 130 14.37 -44.40 -0.25
N ARG A 131 13.11 -44.10 -0.61
CA ARG A 131 12.80 -43.40 -1.85
C ARG A 131 13.26 -41.94 -1.85
N PHE A 132 13.17 -41.24 -0.71
CA PHE A 132 13.74 -39.90 -0.61
C PHE A 132 15.26 -39.90 -0.79
N GLU A 133 15.96 -40.90 -0.25
CA GLU A 133 17.41 -41.07 -0.45
C GLU A 133 17.76 -41.43 -1.91
N GLU A 134 16.87 -42.12 -2.63
CA GLU A 134 16.98 -42.40 -4.07
C GLU A 134 16.71 -41.14 -4.93
N ASP A 135 15.66 -40.38 -4.62
CA ASP A 135 15.26 -39.17 -5.36
C ASP A 135 16.19 -37.96 -5.07
N TYR A 136 16.82 -37.92 -3.89
CA TYR A 136 17.69 -36.83 -3.44
C TYR A 136 19.01 -37.35 -2.79
N PRO A 137 19.94 -37.91 -3.59
CA PRO A 137 21.14 -38.60 -3.06
C PRO A 137 22.12 -37.69 -2.31
N THR A 138 22.04 -36.37 -2.50
CA THR A 138 22.86 -35.37 -1.79
C THR A 138 22.26 -34.91 -0.47
N GLU A 139 21.01 -35.31 -0.15
CA GLU A 139 20.28 -34.86 1.03
C GLU A 139 20.27 -35.95 2.10
N LEU A 140 21.17 -35.81 3.09
CA LEU A 140 21.25 -36.74 4.20
C LEU A 140 20.21 -36.42 5.28
N LEU A 141 19.29 -37.37 5.52
CA LEU A 141 18.33 -37.29 6.62
C LEU A 141 18.86 -37.97 7.89
N ASP A 142 19.41 -37.16 8.79
CA ASP A 142 19.78 -37.56 10.15
C ASP A 142 18.61 -37.41 11.15
N ALA A 143 18.82 -37.78 12.42
CA ALA A 143 17.76 -37.72 13.44
C ALA A 143 17.25 -36.29 13.74
N GLU A 144 18.00 -35.24 13.37
CA GLU A 144 17.65 -33.84 13.61
C GLU A 144 16.93 -33.19 12.43
N SER A 145 17.16 -33.67 11.21
CA SER A 145 16.53 -33.25 9.96
C SER A 145 15.36 -34.14 9.53
N PHE A 146 15.28 -35.38 10.06
CA PHE A 146 14.16 -36.28 9.83
C PHE A 146 12.90 -35.81 10.60
N PRO A 147 11.77 -35.60 9.91
CA PRO A 147 10.50 -35.21 10.52
C PRO A 147 10.00 -36.19 11.58
N SER A 148 9.37 -35.67 12.63
CA SER A 148 8.76 -36.52 13.65
C SER A 148 7.62 -37.38 13.09
N ALA A 149 7.33 -38.52 13.72
CA ALA A 149 6.26 -39.42 13.28
C ALA A 149 4.89 -38.73 13.24
N ARG A 150 4.67 -37.73 14.12
CA ARG A 150 3.43 -36.94 14.12
C ARG A 150 3.37 -35.94 12.97
N LEU A 151 4.50 -35.29 12.65
CA LEU A 151 4.60 -34.36 11.52
C LEU A 151 4.38 -35.09 10.20
N LEU A 152 4.94 -36.29 10.03
CA LEU A 152 4.69 -37.13 8.86
C LEU A 152 3.23 -37.57 8.76
N ALA A 153 2.59 -37.94 9.87
CA ALA A 153 1.17 -38.31 9.86
C ALA A 153 0.26 -37.15 9.44
N LEU A 154 0.54 -35.93 9.92
CA LEU A 154 -0.18 -34.71 9.53
C LEU A 154 -0.02 -34.41 8.04
N THR A 155 1.21 -34.49 7.56
CA THR A 155 1.57 -34.18 6.17
C THR A 155 0.98 -35.23 5.21
N ASN A 156 1.07 -36.51 5.55
CA ASN A 156 0.48 -37.57 4.76
C ASN A 156 -1.05 -37.45 4.69
N LYS A 157 -1.72 -37.10 5.80
CA LYS A 157 -3.17 -36.85 5.78
C LYS A 157 -3.52 -35.67 4.87
N MET A 158 -2.84 -34.54 5.01
CA MET A 158 -3.02 -33.35 4.17
C MET A 158 -2.95 -33.70 2.67
N LEU A 159 -1.94 -34.46 2.28
CA LEU A 159 -1.73 -34.84 0.88
C LEU A 159 -2.70 -35.93 0.40
N SER A 160 -3.08 -36.86 1.28
CA SER A 160 -4.06 -37.91 0.95
C SER A 160 -5.47 -37.35 0.75
N ASP A 161 -5.83 -36.34 1.55
CA ASP A 161 -7.13 -35.64 1.47
C ASP A 161 -7.19 -34.66 0.28
N LYS A 162 -6.07 -34.49 -0.45
CA LYS A 162 -5.89 -33.51 -1.55
C LYS A 162 -6.25 -32.07 -1.14
N GLU A 163 -6.05 -31.74 0.13
CA GLU A 163 -6.36 -30.44 0.70
C GLU A 163 -5.09 -29.88 1.35
N VAL A 164 -4.40 -28.97 0.66
CA VAL A 164 -3.18 -28.33 1.16
C VAL A 164 -3.55 -27.36 2.27
N ARG A 165 -2.87 -27.43 3.41
CA ARG A 165 -3.09 -26.56 4.57
C ARG A 165 -1.78 -26.22 5.28
N TRP A 166 -1.73 -25.06 5.94
CA TRP A 166 -0.54 -24.68 6.70
C TRP A 166 -0.35 -25.56 7.95
N ILE A 167 0.86 -26.13 8.11
CA ILE A 167 1.23 -26.91 9.29
C ILE A 167 1.80 -25.99 10.38
N PRO A 168 1.18 -25.87 11.57
CA PRO A 168 1.65 -24.96 12.62
C PRO A 168 3.07 -25.25 13.11
N TRP A 169 3.86 -24.19 13.34
CA TRP A 169 5.28 -24.29 13.77
C TRP A 169 5.48 -25.12 15.05
N LYS A 170 4.56 -25.04 16.01
CA LYS A 170 4.60 -25.82 17.26
C LYS A 170 4.59 -27.34 17.05
N TYR A 171 4.13 -27.83 15.90
CA TYR A 171 4.10 -29.25 15.54
C TYR A 171 5.24 -29.68 14.62
N ARG A 172 6.10 -28.75 14.18
CA ARG A 172 7.24 -29.01 13.29
C ARG A 172 8.45 -29.49 14.10
N LEU A 173 8.39 -30.73 14.58
CA LEU A 173 9.43 -31.38 15.37
C LEU A 173 10.26 -32.36 14.52
N SER A 174 11.53 -32.54 14.87
CA SER A 174 12.36 -33.64 14.37
C SER A 174 12.09 -34.93 15.14
N ALA A 175 12.53 -36.07 14.59
CA ALA A 175 12.46 -37.35 15.28
C ALA A 175 13.17 -37.31 16.64
N ARG A 176 14.39 -36.74 16.68
CA ARG A 176 15.16 -36.56 17.93
C ARG A 176 14.44 -35.67 18.94
N ALA A 177 13.91 -34.52 18.53
CA ALA A 177 13.19 -33.61 19.43
C ALA A 177 11.91 -34.24 20.00
N GLN A 178 11.26 -35.11 19.22
CA GLN A 178 10.11 -35.89 19.69
C GLN A 178 10.52 -36.92 20.75
N GLU A 179 11.64 -37.62 20.54
CA GLU A 179 12.19 -38.60 21.48
C GLU A 179 12.64 -37.94 22.80
N ASP A 180 13.36 -36.82 22.72
CA ASP A 180 13.78 -36.03 23.88
C ASP A 180 12.58 -35.51 24.68
N SER A 181 11.51 -35.09 24.00
CA SER A 181 10.26 -34.65 24.65
C SER A 181 9.55 -35.80 25.38
N LEU A 182 9.63 -37.02 24.86
CA LEU A 182 9.10 -38.23 25.51
C LEU A 182 9.98 -38.64 26.71
N LEU A 183 11.29 -38.44 26.63
CA LEU A 183 12.25 -38.71 27.70
C LEU A 183 12.19 -37.67 28.84
N ALA A 184 11.84 -36.42 28.53
CA ALA A 184 11.72 -35.33 29.51
C ALA A 184 10.43 -35.39 30.35
N ARG A 185 9.44 -36.22 29.98
CA ARG A 185 8.23 -36.44 30.79
C ARG A 185 8.59 -37.29 32.03
N PRO A 186 8.42 -36.79 33.26
CA PRO A 186 8.66 -37.59 34.46
C PRO A 186 7.66 -38.77 34.50
N ARG A 187 8.16 -40.01 34.63
CA ARG A 187 7.34 -41.21 34.89
C ARG A 187 6.59 -41.04 36.22
N LYS A 188 5.40 -40.44 36.19
CA LYS A 188 4.48 -40.45 37.33
C LYS A 188 3.94 -41.88 37.48
N GLN A 189 3.96 -42.37 38.73
CA GLN A 189 3.40 -43.67 39.12
C GLN A 189 1.98 -43.84 38.58
N ALA A 190 1.71 -45.00 38.00
CA ALA A 190 0.41 -45.42 37.51
C ALA A 190 -0.65 -45.32 38.62
N ARG A 191 -1.44 -44.24 38.59
CA ARG A 191 -2.80 -44.27 39.11
C ARG A 191 -3.68 -44.64 37.93
N PHE A 192 -4.41 -45.76 38.07
CA PHE A 192 -5.42 -46.18 37.12
C PHE A 192 -6.53 -45.11 37.07
N ASP A 193 -6.36 -44.13 36.20
CA ASP A 193 -7.41 -43.23 35.78
C ASP A 193 -7.62 -43.42 34.28
N LEU A 194 -8.80 -43.92 33.90
CA LEU A 194 -9.15 -44.28 32.53
C LEU A 194 -9.04 -43.08 31.57
N THR A 195 -8.99 -41.85 32.09
CA THR A 195 -8.86 -40.62 31.32
C THR A 195 -7.45 -40.39 30.73
N GLU A 196 -6.39 -40.95 31.32
CA GLU A 196 -5.02 -40.86 30.74
C GLU A 196 -4.81 -41.80 29.54
N LEU A 197 -5.64 -42.84 29.38
CA LEU A 197 -5.61 -43.73 28.21
C LEU A 197 -6.29 -43.12 26.96
N PHE A 198 -7.07 -42.05 27.10
CA PHE A 198 -7.81 -41.41 26.00
C PHE A 198 -7.19 -40.10 25.49
N LEU A 199 -6.18 -39.55 26.16
CA LEU A 199 -5.54 -38.28 25.77
C LEU A 199 -4.09 -38.51 25.33
N ASP A 200 -3.90 -38.89 24.06
CA ASP A 200 -2.59 -38.88 23.39
C ASP A 200 -2.18 -37.41 23.15
N GLU A 201 -1.73 -36.71 24.20
CA GLU A 201 -1.21 -35.34 24.09
C GLU A 201 0.09 -35.33 23.27
N ALA A 202 -0.02 -34.90 22.01
CA ALA A 202 1.10 -34.85 21.10
C ALA A 202 2.18 -33.84 21.58
N PRO A 203 3.47 -34.19 21.42
CA PRO A 203 4.57 -33.30 21.78
C PRO A 203 4.53 -32.01 20.95
N THR A 204 4.77 -30.88 21.60
CA THR A 204 4.76 -29.54 20.98
C THR A 204 6.01 -28.77 21.37
N ARG A 205 6.42 -27.82 20.51
CA ARG A 205 7.52 -26.88 20.78
C ARG A 205 6.98 -25.54 21.25
N ASP A 206 7.60 -24.95 22.27
CA ASP A 206 7.32 -23.58 22.72
C ASP A 206 7.94 -22.55 21.77
N ILE A 207 7.10 -21.70 21.16
CA ILE A 207 7.53 -20.58 20.31
C ILE A 207 7.52 -19.30 21.15
N HIS A 208 8.70 -18.73 21.40
CA HIS A 208 8.87 -17.57 22.28
C HIS A 208 8.71 -16.24 21.53
N GLU A 209 8.12 -15.24 22.19
CA GLU A 209 8.03 -13.86 21.69
C GLU A 209 9.39 -13.16 21.79
N GLY A 210 10.00 -12.86 20.64
CA GLY A 210 11.30 -12.20 20.55
C GLY A 210 11.76 -12.01 19.10
N PRO A 211 12.95 -11.42 18.87
CA PRO A 211 13.54 -11.36 17.54
C PRO A 211 13.59 -12.74 16.91
N ALA A 212 13.22 -12.85 15.62
CA ALA A 212 13.31 -14.11 14.92
C ALA A 212 14.74 -14.66 15.01
N SER A 213 14.89 -15.94 15.34
CA SER A 213 16.19 -16.61 15.36
C SER A 213 16.40 -17.32 14.03
N PHE A 214 17.47 -16.95 13.31
CA PHE A 214 17.80 -17.54 12.02
C PHE A 214 17.85 -19.07 12.08
N GLY A 215 18.58 -19.63 13.06
CA GLY A 215 18.69 -21.08 13.21
C GLY A 215 17.37 -21.78 13.51
N LEU A 216 16.50 -21.17 14.34
CA LEU A 216 15.20 -21.74 14.68
C LEU A 216 14.25 -21.76 13.47
N VAL A 217 14.15 -20.63 12.75
CA VAL A 217 13.25 -20.51 11.59
C VAL A 217 13.71 -21.44 10.47
N THR A 218 15.02 -21.49 10.18
CA THR A 218 15.58 -22.46 9.21
C THR A 218 15.20 -23.89 9.56
N GLN A 219 15.37 -24.29 10.83
CA GLN A 219 15.03 -25.65 11.26
C GLN A 219 13.53 -25.96 11.06
N LEU A 220 12.64 -25.02 11.42
CA LEU A 220 11.19 -25.20 11.31
C LEU A 220 10.72 -25.30 9.86
N LEU A 221 11.28 -24.46 8.98
CA LEU A 221 10.95 -24.47 7.55
C LEU A 221 11.51 -25.72 6.85
N SER A 222 12.74 -26.12 7.17
CA SER A 222 13.36 -27.34 6.62
C SER A 222 12.65 -28.62 7.06
N LEU A 223 12.19 -28.71 8.32
CA LEU A 223 11.44 -29.89 8.78
C LEU A 223 10.09 -30.05 8.06
N ALA A 224 9.41 -28.94 7.76
CA ALA A 224 8.18 -28.99 6.95
C ALA A 224 8.47 -29.38 5.49
N ALA A 225 9.51 -28.79 4.89
CA ALA A 225 9.93 -29.14 3.53
C ALA A 225 10.27 -30.64 3.40
N ASN A 226 11.08 -31.16 4.33
CA ASN A 226 11.46 -32.57 4.35
C ASN A 226 10.22 -33.47 4.51
N ALA A 227 9.25 -33.09 5.37
CA ALA A 227 8.04 -33.87 5.56
C ALA A 227 7.16 -33.93 4.29
N ILE A 228 7.00 -32.79 3.60
CA ILE A 228 6.19 -32.70 2.38
C ILE A 228 6.86 -33.46 1.22
N ALA A 229 8.18 -33.33 1.08
CA ALA A 229 8.94 -34.07 0.08
C ALA A 229 8.94 -35.59 0.36
N LEU A 230 9.14 -36.03 1.62
CA LEU A 230 9.04 -37.44 2.02
C LEU A 230 7.67 -38.03 1.70
N CYS A 231 6.59 -37.26 1.84
CA CYS A 231 5.23 -37.69 1.51
C CYS A 231 4.85 -37.46 0.03
N GLN A 232 5.80 -37.09 -0.83
CA GLN A 232 5.60 -36.85 -2.28
C GLN A 232 4.57 -35.77 -2.59
N GLY A 233 4.50 -34.71 -1.77
CA GLY A 233 3.57 -33.60 -1.99
C GLY A 233 4.06 -32.56 -3.00
N ALA A 234 5.36 -32.25 -2.95
CA ALA A 234 6.02 -31.31 -3.85
C ALA A 234 7.51 -31.67 -3.95
N HIS A 235 8.17 -31.21 -5.01
CA HIS A 235 9.60 -31.41 -5.20
C HIS A 235 10.39 -30.64 -4.13
N LEU A 236 11.45 -31.26 -3.58
CA LEU A 236 12.25 -30.65 -2.52
C LEU A 236 12.89 -29.32 -2.96
N GLY A 237 13.22 -29.19 -4.24
CA GLY A 237 13.72 -27.95 -4.84
C GLY A 237 12.76 -26.76 -4.69
N SER A 238 11.47 -26.95 -5.00
CA SER A 238 10.43 -25.92 -4.87
C SER A 238 10.23 -25.48 -3.42
N LEU A 239 10.28 -26.44 -2.49
CA LEU A 239 10.18 -26.19 -1.05
C LEU A 239 11.42 -25.46 -0.51
N LYS A 240 12.61 -25.80 -0.99
CA LYS A 240 13.86 -25.09 -0.64
C LYS A 240 13.90 -23.69 -1.23
N LEU A 241 13.33 -23.48 -2.42
CA LEU A 241 13.20 -22.15 -3.02
C LEU A 241 12.32 -21.25 -2.16
N TYR A 242 11.13 -21.73 -1.76
CA TYR A 242 10.27 -21.04 -0.81
C TYR A 242 11.02 -20.70 0.49
N ASN A 243 11.71 -21.69 1.09
CA ASN A 243 12.49 -21.48 2.32
C ASN A 243 13.60 -20.43 2.13
N LYS A 244 14.36 -20.50 1.03
CA LYS A 244 15.44 -19.56 0.71
C LYS A 244 14.90 -18.13 0.59
N ARG A 245 13.81 -17.95 -0.16
CA ARG A 245 13.15 -16.65 -0.34
C ARG A 245 12.66 -16.09 0.99
N PHE A 246 11.95 -16.92 1.76
CA PHE A 246 11.42 -16.55 3.06
C PHE A 246 12.52 -16.10 4.02
N MET A 247 13.60 -16.88 4.11
CA MET A 247 14.75 -16.57 4.98
C MET A 247 15.47 -15.30 4.54
N ARG A 248 15.64 -15.06 3.24
CA ARG A 248 16.27 -13.86 2.71
C ARG A 248 15.54 -12.61 3.15
N ILE A 249 14.22 -12.57 2.95
CA ILE A 249 13.39 -11.40 3.27
C ILE A 249 13.30 -11.23 4.80
N CYS A 250 13.03 -12.31 5.53
CA CYS A 250 12.84 -12.30 6.99
C CYS A 250 14.08 -11.81 7.77
N PHE A 251 15.28 -12.01 7.24
CA PHE A 251 16.54 -11.67 7.91
C PHE A 251 17.36 -10.59 7.20
N THR A 252 16.69 -9.77 6.39
CA THR A 252 17.28 -8.57 5.77
C THR A 252 17.86 -7.65 6.85
N LYS A 253 19.12 -7.20 6.69
CA LYS A 253 19.78 -6.28 7.62
C LYS A 253 19.46 -4.84 7.21
N TYR A 254 19.12 -4.00 8.18
CA TYR A 254 18.83 -2.58 7.99
C TYR A 254 19.88 -1.72 8.69
N ASP A 255 20.21 -0.55 8.12
CA ASP A 255 21.12 0.41 8.74
C ASP A 255 20.54 0.97 10.05
N ALA A 256 21.41 1.19 11.05
CA ALA A 256 21.02 1.72 12.34
C ALA A 256 20.41 3.12 12.26
N ALA A 257 20.73 3.90 11.21
CA ALA A 257 20.12 5.20 10.93
C ALA A 257 18.67 5.10 10.43
N ALA A 258 18.26 3.97 9.82
CA ALA A 258 16.94 3.80 9.23
C ALA A 258 15.81 3.61 10.27
N SER A 259 16.15 3.36 11.54
CA SER A 259 15.16 3.06 12.60
C SER A 259 14.19 1.93 12.25
N LEU A 260 14.61 0.96 11.43
CA LEU A 260 13.84 -0.22 11.03
C LEU A 260 14.39 -1.49 11.69
N ARG A 261 13.51 -2.43 12.01
CA ARG A 261 13.82 -3.78 12.53
C ARG A 261 13.22 -4.86 11.63
N GLY A 262 13.84 -6.03 11.63
CA GLY A 262 13.26 -7.24 11.04
C GLY A 262 12.06 -7.77 11.85
N PRO A 263 11.32 -8.74 11.29
CA PRO A 263 10.21 -9.40 11.96
C PRO A 263 10.64 -10.21 13.20
N THR A 264 9.76 -10.28 14.19
CA THR A 264 9.82 -11.18 15.34
C THR A 264 9.48 -12.61 14.95
N THR A 265 9.78 -13.59 15.81
CA THR A 265 9.44 -15.01 15.57
C THR A 265 7.94 -15.19 15.30
N MET A 266 7.06 -14.43 15.97
CA MET A 266 5.62 -14.50 15.78
C MET A 266 5.17 -13.82 14.47
N GLU A 267 5.77 -12.69 14.10
CA GLU A 267 5.51 -12.02 12.81
C GLU A 267 5.97 -12.92 11.64
N ALA A 268 7.11 -13.59 11.77
CA ALA A 268 7.58 -14.57 10.80
C ALA A 268 6.64 -15.79 10.72
N GLN A 269 6.17 -16.32 11.85
CA GLN A 269 5.20 -17.41 11.85
C GLN A 269 3.87 -17.01 11.15
N ALA A 270 3.40 -15.79 11.40
CA ALA A 270 2.18 -15.28 10.76
C ALA A 270 2.36 -15.08 9.25
N ALA A 271 3.53 -14.60 8.82
CA ALA A 271 3.87 -14.47 7.41
C ALA A 271 3.92 -15.85 6.71
N ASP A 272 4.58 -16.85 7.32
CA ASP A 272 4.62 -18.22 6.78
C ASP A 272 3.20 -18.81 6.67
N ARG A 273 2.36 -18.61 7.70
CA ARG A 273 0.96 -19.02 7.66
C ARG A 273 0.22 -18.40 6.50
N ARG A 274 0.35 -17.09 6.30
CA ARG A 274 -0.39 -16.37 5.26
C ARG A 274 0.07 -16.76 3.86
N CYS A 275 1.37 -16.99 3.66
CA CYS A 275 1.89 -17.50 2.40
C CYS A 275 1.30 -18.89 2.07
N TRP A 276 1.22 -19.79 3.05
CA TRP A 276 0.62 -21.11 2.86
C TRP A 276 -0.91 -21.09 2.70
N GLU A 277 -1.61 -20.07 3.18
CA GLU A 277 -3.03 -19.85 2.86
C GLU A 277 -3.21 -19.46 1.38
N ILE A 278 -2.34 -18.62 0.83
CA ILE A 278 -2.36 -18.28 -0.60
C ILE A 278 -2.02 -19.50 -1.45
N ILE A 279 -1.01 -20.29 -1.04
CA ILE A 279 -0.67 -21.55 -1.70
C ILE A 279 -1.87 -22.52 -1.64
N ALA A 280 -2.55 -22.60 -0.49
CA ALA A 280 -3.74 -23.43 -0.33
C ALA A 280 -4.90 -22.96 -1.24
N ASP A 281 -5.14 -21.66 -1.40
CA ASP A 281 -6.17 -21.14 -2.31
C ASP A 281 -5.84 -21.51 -3.77
N LEU A 282 -4.58 -21.33 -4.19
CA LEU A 282 -4.13 -21.70 -5.54
C LEU A 282 -4.32 -23.21 -5.80
N VAL A 283 -3.98 -24.07 -4.84
CA VAL A 283 -4.06 -25.53 -5.02
C VAL A 283 -5.50 -26.05 -4.84
N ASN A 284 -6.19 -25.66 -3.77
CA ASN A 284 -7.47 -26.23 -3.39
C ASN A 284 -8.63 -25.63 -4.21
N VAL A 285 -8.61 -24.32 -4.51
CA VAL A 285 -9.69 -23.61 -5.21
C VAL A 285 -9.39 -23.52 -6.71
N HIS A 286 -8.16 -23.14 -7.08
CA HIS A 286 -7.78 -22.94 -8.48
C HIS A 286 -7.16 -24.16 -9.14
N HIS A 287 -7.03 -25.29 -8.41
CA HIS A 287 -6.52 -26.57 -8.92
C HIS A 287 -5.08 -26.51 -9.48
N TRP A 288 -4.24 -25.63 -8.94
CA TRP A 288 -2.80 -25.59 -9.29
C TRP A 288 -2.06 -26.79 -8.70
N LYS A 289 -0.94 -27.18 -9.33
CA LYS A 289 0.00 -28.11 -8.68
C LYS A 289 0.69 -27.39 -7.52
N LEU A 290 1.00 -28.12 -6.45
CA LEU A 290 1.65 -27.55 -5.27
C LEU A 290 3.02 -26.92 -5.60
N ASP A 291 3.79 -27.53 -6.50
CA ASP A 291 5.05 -26.97 -7.00
C ASP A 291 4.87 -25.61 -7.70
N ASP A 292 3.88 -25.50 -8.58
CA ASP A 292 3.58 -24.26 -9.32
C ASP A 292 3.11 -23.16 -8.37
N ALA A 293 2.27 -23.51 -7.39
CA ALA A 293 1.78 -22.57 -6.37
C ALA A 293 2.89 -22.11 -5.42
N LEU A 294 3.83 -22.99 -5.04
CA LEU A 294 5.02 -22.63 -4.26
C LEU A 294 5.92 -21.66 -5.02
N HIS A 295 6.12 -21.88 -6.32
CA HIS A 295 6.91 -20.99 -7.17
C HIS A 295 6.24 -19.61 -7.35
N GLU A 296 4.94 -19.59 -7.62
CA GLU A 296 4.14 -18.37 -7.77
C GLU A 296 4.26 -17.46 -6.53
N VAL A 297 4.12 -18.03 -5.32
CA VAL A 297 4.18 -17.27 -4.07
C VAL A 297 5.61 -16.87 -3.68
N ALA A 298 6.62 -17.64 -4.08
CA ALA A 298 8.02 -17.33 -3.76
C ALA A 298 8.64 -16.30 -4.72
N GLU A 299 8.41 -16.42 -6.03
CA GLU A 299 9.14 -15.66 -7.05
C GLU A 299 8.28 -14.64 -7.80
N VAL A 300 7.01 -14.95 -8.09
CA VAL A 300 6.15 -14.10 -8.95
C VAL A 300 5.43 -13.03 -8.13
N ARG A 301 4.84 -13.40 -7.00
CA ARG A 301 4.02 -12.52 -6.18
C ARG A 301 4.85 -11.75 -5.14
N SER A 302 4.47 -10.50 -4.88
CA SER A 302 5.11 -9.65 -3.87
C SER A 302 4.60 -9.90 -2.44
N ASP A 303 3.63 -10.80 -2.25
CA ASP A 303 2.99 -11.08 -0.96
C ASP A 303 4.00 -11.35 0.17
N MET A 304 5.01 -12.18 -0.10
CA MET A 304 6.04 -12.53 0.88
C MET A 304 6.87 -11.30 1.32
N HIS A 305 7.12 -10.34 0.42
CA HIS A 305 7.83 -9.09 0.73
C HIS A 305 6.98 -8.18 1.61
N SER A 306 5.69 -8.06 1.30
CA SER A 306 4.75 -7.25 2.08
C SER A 306 4.58 -7.82 3.50
N LEU A 307 4.44 -9.14 3.62
CA LEU A 307 4.23 -9.81 4.90
C LEU A 307 5.47 -9.71 5.81
N LEU A 308 6.67 -9.85 5.25
CA LEU A 308 7.95 -9.80 5.97
C LEU A 308 8.64 -8.43 5.93
N ALA A 309 7.94 -7.36 5.51
CA ALA A 309 8.50 -6.02 5.39
C ALA A 309 9.11 -5.50 6.73
N PRO A 310 10.11 -4.60 6.67
CA PRO A 310 10.67 -3.99 7.87
C PRO A 310 9.61 -3.28 8.71
N ARG A 311 9.84 -3.23 10.03
CA ARG A 311 8.98 -2.54 10.99
C ARG A 311 9.75 -1.40 11.67
N PRO A 312 9.11 -0.27 12.03
CA PRO A 312 9.78 0.76 12.82
C PRO A 312 10.26 0.22 14.16
N PHE A 313 11.47 0.61 14.56
CA PHE A 313 11.98 0.40 15.90
C PHE A 313 11.27 1.35 16.85
N ILE A 314 10.43 0.81 17.74
CA ILE A 314 9.75 1.59 18.78
C ILE A 314 10.57 1.46 20.08
N PRO A 315 11.25 2.53 20.55
CA PRO A 315 11.93 2.48 21.84
C PRO A 315 10.90 2.24 22.94
N LYS A 316 11.14 1.26 23.82
CA LYS A 316 10.30 1.07 25.00
C LYS A 316 10.33 2.37 25.84
N PRO A 317 9.18 2.92 26.27
CA PRO A 317 9.16 4.12 27.08
C PRO A 317 9.93 3.87 28.39
N LYS A 318 10.85 4.78 28.71
CA LYS A 318 11.52 4.78 30.02
C LYS A 318 10.45 5.02 31.07
N PHE A 319 10.44 4.18 32.09
CA PHE A 319 9.54 4.24 33.22
C PHE A 319 9.69 5.61 33.92
N ASP A 320 8.64 6.42 33.86
CA ASP A 320 8.55 7.68 34.61
C ASP A 320 8.09 7.36 36.05
N PRO A 321 8.92 7.59 37.08
CA PRO A 321 8.58 7.25 38.45
C PRO A 321 7.44 8.08 39.06
N ASP A 322 7.04 9.20 38.44
CA ASP A 322 6.19 10.21 39.11
C ASP A 322 4.70 10.20 38.73
N ASN A 323 4.28 9.27 37.86
CA ASN A 323 2.88 9.21 37.43
C ASN A 323 2.05 8.21 38.26
N SER A 324 1.56 8.68 39.42
CA SER A 324 0.86 7.88 40.44
C SER A 324 -0.55 7.39 40.07
N TRP A 325 -1.03 7.58 38.83
CA TRP A 325 -2.43 7.32 38.46
C TRP A 325 -2.74 6.03 37.68
N LYS A 326 -1.79 5.09 37.57
CA LYS A 326 -2.03 3.76 36.92
C LYS A 326 -1.77 2.53 37.79
N ALA A 327 -1.61 2.69 39.10
CA ALA A 327 -1.39 1.57 40.01
C ALA A 327 -2.63 1.27 40.86
N ARG A 328 -3.68 0.69 40.25
CA ARG A 328 -4.72 -0.09 40.95
C ARG A 328 -5.65 -0.74 39.92
N PHE A 329 -5.35 -1.99 39.55
CA PHE A 329 -6.30 -3.10 39.38
C PHE A 329 -5.58 -4.27 38.69
N THR A 330 -4.72 -4.98 39.44
CA THR A 330 -4.60 -6.45 39.36
C THR A 330 -3.92 -6.96 40.62
N GLY A 331 -4.68 -7.66 41.46
CA GLY A 331 -4.24 -8.49 42.58
C GLY A 331 -5.52 -8.96 43.28
N ASN A 332 -5.77 -10.21 43.66
CA ASN A 332 -5.09 -11.51 43.71
C ASN A 332 -6.26 -12.56 43.69
N GLY A 333 -6.14 -13.88 43.56
CA GLY A 333 -5.09 -14.88 43.78
C GLY A 333 -5.75 -16.28 43.74
N ARG A 334 -5.00 -17.38 43.62
CA ARG A 334 -4.65 -18.40 44.66
C ARG A 334 -4.10 -19.58 43.85
N GLY A 335 -3.06 -20.36 44.16
CA GLY A 335 -2.33 -20.69 45.38
C GLY A 335 -2.13 -22.22 45.39
N GLY A 336 -0.88 -22.71 45.34
CA GLY A 336 -0.57 -24.16 45.35
C GLY A 336 0.90 -24.48 45.63
N LYS A 337 1.18 -24.83 46.90
CA LYS A 337 2.42 -25.38 47.50
C LYS A 337 3.07 -26.47 46.61
N GLY A 338 4.38 -26.74 46.56
CA GLY A 338 5.50 -26.60 47.50
C GLY A 338 6.33 -27.91 47.43
N GLY A 339 7.65 -27.85 47.62
CA GLY A 339 8.48 -29.03 47.92
C GLY A 339 9.82 -29.12 47.17
N GLY A 340 10.90 -28.67 47.82
CA GLY A 340 12.27 -28.89 47.37
C GLY A 340 12.90 -30.20 47.88
N ARG A 341 14.10 -30.50 47.35
CA ARG A 341 15.23 -31.31 47.86
C ARG A 341 16.33 -31.15 46.77
N GLY A 342 17.51 -30.55 46.97
CA GLY A 342 18.56 -30.86 47.95
C GLY A 342 19.12 -32.27 47.65
N GLY A 343 20.36 -32.54 47.24
CA GLY A 343 21.62 -31.81 47.10
C GLY A 343 22.75 -32.87 46.91
N LYS A 344 24.01 -32.42 46.98
CA LYS A 344 25.30 -33.17 46.94
C LYS A 344 25.84 -33.42 45.52
N GLY A 345 27.02 -32.93 45.09
CA GLY A 345 28.18 -32.40 45.81
C GLY A 345 29.20 -33.50 46.10
N ARG A 346 30.30 -33.50 45.35
CA ARG A 346 31.67 -34.04 45.64
C ARG A 346 32.45 -34.08 44.33
N ASP A 347 33.76 -33.88 44.22
CA ASP A 347 34.85 -33.23 44.96
C ASP A 347 36.13 -33.68 44.22
N GLY A 348 37.16 -32.83 44.14
CA GLY A 348 38.52 -33.26 43.76
C GLY A 348 39.21 -32.26 42.82
N LYS A 349 39.90 -31.24 43.35
CA LYS A 349 41.36 -31.22 43.67
C LYS A 349 42.26 -31.18 42.42
N GLY A 350 43.18 -30.23 42.24
CA GLY A 350 43.62 -29.16 43.14
C GLY A 350 44.85 -28.41 42.62
N GLU A 351 45.28 -27.46 43.45
CA GLU A 351 46.64 -26.90 43.62
C GLU A 351 47.28 -26.08 42.48
N LYS A 352 48.03 -25.00 42.71
CA LYS A 352 48.48 -24.24 43.90
C LYS A 352 49.05 -22.91 43.35
N GLY A 353 48.76 -21.78 43.98
CA GLY A 353 49.75 -21.05 44.77
C GLY A 353 49.89 -19.65 44.17
N GLU A 354 49.97 -18.53 44.87
CA GLU A 354 50.18 -18.18 46.28
C GLU A 354 49.64 -16.73 46.44
N ARG A 355 49.44 -16.10 47.60
CA ARG A 355 49.18 -16.41 49.01
C ARG A 355 49.13 -15.00 49.66
N PHE A 356 47.99 -14.56 50.20
CA PHE A 356 47.73 -14.30 51.65
C PHE A 356 48.45 -13.05 52.21
N GLU A 357 47.94 -12.26 53.16
CA GLU A 357 47.29 -12.63 54.43
C GLU A 357 46.33 -11.54 54.96
N ARG A 358 45.21 -12.03 55.51
CA ARG A 358 44.63 -11.77 56.86
C ARG A 358 44.33 -10.32 57.27
N GLY A 359 43.18 -10.01 57.86
CA GLY A 359 42.08 -10.84 58.34
C GLY A 359 41.24 -10.06 59.37
N GLY A 360 40.04 -10.56 59.66
CA GLY A 360 39.48 -10.53 61.01
C GLY A 360 38.40 -9.49 61.36
N LYS A 361 37.18 -10.03 61.50
CA LYS A 361 36.15 -9.76 62.53
C LYS A 361 35.27 -8.50 62.46
N GLY A 362 33.98 -8.75 62.18
CA GLY A 362 32.92 -8.52 63.17
C GLY A 362 31.90 -7.41 62.90
N GLY A 363 30.61 -7.77 62.85
CA GLY A 363 29.53 -6.94 63.40
C GLY A 363 28.46 -6.36 62.46
N LYS A 364 27.29 -7.02 62.46
CA LYS A 364 25.90 -6.47 62.41
C LYS A 364 25.49 -5.44 61.33
N GLY A 365 24.73 -5.94 60.35
CA GLY A 365 23.40 -5.45 59.94
C GLY A 365 23.24 -4.08 59.27
N LYS A 366 22.86 -4.07 57.97
CA LYS A 366 21.67 -3.39 57.42
C LYS A 366 21.56 -3.55 55.89
N ASP A 367 20.36 -3.93 55.46
CA ASP A 367 19.63 -3.58 54.24
C ASP A 367 20.44 -3.39 52.93
N ASN A 368 20.39 -4.39 52.05
CA ASN A 368 20.80 -4.23 50.65
C ASN A 368 19.59 -4.39 49.72
N LYS A 369 19.13 -3.26 49.18
CA LYS A 369 18.29 -3.17 47.99
C LYS A 369 19.14 -3.61 46.79
N GLN A 370 18.69 -4.62 46.04
CA GLN A 370 19.32 -5.00 44.77
C GLN A 370 19.00 -3.94 43.70
N ALA A 371 20.05 -3.30 43.22
CA ALA A 371 20.04 -2.35 42.11
C ALA A 371 20.00 -3.06 40.75
N THR A 372 19.20 -2.50 39.85
CA THR A 372 19.11 -2.74 38.39
C THR A 372 20.36 -2.14 37.69
N PRO A 373 20.80 -2.62 36.52
CA PRO A 373 22.07 -2.17 35.92
C PRO A 373 21.96 -0.76 35.30
N PRO A 374 23.00 0.09 35.39
CA PRO A 374 22.95 1.46 34.84
C PRO A 374 23.23 1.49 33.34
N GLY A 375 22.58 2.42 32.64
CA GLY A 375 22.86 2.75 31.23
C GLY A 375 24.31 3.21 31.01
N LYS A 376 24.84 2.98 29.81
CA LYS A 376 26.21 3.37 29.42
C LYS A 376 26.34 4.90 29.41
N TRP A 377 27.24 5.43 30.23
CA TRP A 377 27.66 6.83 30.25
C TRP A 377 28.69 7.10 29.14
N LEU A 378 28.68 8.31 28.57
CA LEU A 378 29.71 8.78 27.64
C LEU A 378 31.05 8.89 28.41
N SER A 379 32.07 8.12 28.01
CA SER A 379 33.35 8.04 28.74
C SER A 379 34.51 8.79 28.07
N THR A 380 34.35 9.23 26.82
CA THR A 380 35.38 9.94 26.03
C THR A 380 34.76 11.04 25.17
N LEU A 381 35.49 12.14 24.99
CA LEU A 381 35.16 13.28 24.12
C LEU A 381 36.32 13.52 23.15
N PHE A 382 36.00 13.93 21.93
CA PHE A 382 36.99 14.42 20.96
C PHE A 382 36.96 15.95 20.94
N MET A 383 38.10 16.57 21.26
CA MET A 383 38.27 18.03 21.25
C MET A 383 39.67 18.34 20.69
N ASP A 384 39.79 19.38 19.87
CA ASP A 384 41.05 19.84 19.26
C ASP A 384 41.87 18.72 18.58
N GLY A 385 41.18 17.82 17.88
CA GLY A 385 41.80 16.72 17.14
C GLY A 385 42.40 15.60 18.01
N LYS A 386 42.19 15.58 19.33
CA LYS A 386 42.69 14.53 20.24
C LYS A 386 41.57 13.94 21.11
N ARG A 387 41.63 12.63 21.36
CA ARG A 387 40.66 11.91 22.21
C ARG A 387 40.98 12.11 23.69
N GLN A 388 40.08 12.73 24.44
CA GLN A 388 40.22 12.95 25.88
C GLN A 388 39.17 12.14 26.67
N THR A 389 39.60 11.52 27.78
CA THR A 389 38.74 10.64 28.61
C THR A 389 38.15 11.42 29.79
N LEU A 390 36.84 11.31 30.00
CA LEU A 390 36.10 11.99 31.07
C LEU A 390 36.31 11.33 32.43
N CYS A 391 36.42 12.12 33.49
CA CYS A 391 36.56 11.59 34.85
C CYS A 391 35.21 11.10 35.39
N MET A 392 35.05 9.79 35.55
CA MET A 392 33.81 9.22 36.07
C MET A 392 33.54 9.58 37.54
N ARG A 393 34.59 9.82 38.35
CA ARG A 393 34.44 10.29 39.74
C ARG A 393 33.96 11.73 39.81
N TYR A 394 34.27 12.54 38.80
CA TYR A 394 33.70 13.88 38.69
C TYR A 394 32.20 13.81 38.34
N GLN A 395 31.77 12.91 37.44
CA GLN A 395 30.34 12.73 37.11
C GLN A 395 29.50 12.31 38.32
N SER A 396 30.08 11.55 39.26
CA SER A 396 29.42 11.15 40.50
C SER A 396 29.65 12.11 41.68
N GLY A 397 30.31 13.25 41.47
CA GLY A 397 30.57 14.26 42.52
C GLY A 397 31.61 13.83 43.57
N GLN A 398 32.40 12.78 43.30
CA GLN A 398 33.33 12.15 44.24
C GLN A 398 34.80 12.39 43.90
N CYS A 399 35.12 13.32 43.01
CA CYS A 399 36.51 13.63 42.69
C CYS A 399 37.12 14.57 43.74
N LYS A 400 38.16 14.09 44.43
CA LYS A 400 38.73 14.77 45.60
C LYS A 400 39.73 15.89 45.27
N ASP A 401 40.25 15.95 44.03
CA ASP A 401 41.19 16.99 43.62
C ASP A 401 40.99 17.40 42.14
N PRO A 402 40.19 18.45 41.88
CA PRO A 402 39.81 18.86 40.52
C PRO A 402 40.94 19.46 39.68
N ALA A 403 41.94 20.06 40.31
CA ALA A 403 42.96 20.85 39.63
C ALA A 403 44.09 20.00 39.02
N THR A 404 44.30 18.78 39.53
CA THR A 404 45.41 17.88 39.13
C THR A 404 44.91 16.57 38.50
N CYS A 405 43.61 16.44 38.25
CA CYS A 405 43.05 15.19 37.73
C CYS A 405 43.46 14.94 36.27
N ARG A 406 44.04 13.76 36.02
CA ARG A 406 44.46 13.29 34.69
C ARG A 406 43.29 13.14 33.69
N TYR A 407 42.06 13.04 34.17
CA TYR A 407 40.86 12.83 33.36
C TYR A 407 40.02 14.11 33.33
N LEU A 408 39.43 14.41 32.18
CA LEU A 408 38.75 15.68 31.95
C LEU A 408 37.49 15.81 32.81
N HIS A 409 37.41 16.88 33.60
CA HIS A 409 36.28 17.21 34.49
C HIS A 409 35.24 18.05 33.76
N ARG A 410 34.49 17.43 32.85
CA ARG A 410 33.37 18.05 32.12
C ARG A 410 32.12 17.21 32.31
N CYS A 411 30.97 17.84 32.53
CA CYS A 411 29.69 17.14 32.68
C CYS A 411 29.40 16.31 31.42
N ALA A 412 29.07 15.03 31.58
CA ALA A 412 28.71 14.15 30.46
C ALA A 412 27.32 14.46 29.87
N GLU A 413 26.55 15.35 30.52
CA GLU A 413 25.27 15.88 30.05
C GLU A 413 25.52 17.20 29.27
N THR A 414 25.29 17.21 27.95
CA THR A 414 25.38 18.43 27.14
C THR A 414 24.23 19.39 27.49
N ARG A 415 24.60 20.63 27.84
CA ARG A 415 23.73 21.73 28.28
C ARG A 415 22.61 22.04 27.27
N PHE A 416 21.40 21.59 27.58
CA PHE A 416 20.11 22.16 27.15
C PHE A 416 19.50 22.93 28.34
N SER A 417 20.25 23.88 28.92
CA SER A 417 19.89 24.47 30.23
C SER A 417 19.84 26.00 30.26
N GLU A 418 19.46 26.64 29.16
CA GLU A 418 19.01 28.04 29.13
C GLU A 418 17.55 28.19 28.63
N LEU A 419 16.79 27.09 28.53
CA LEU A 419 15.35 27.10 28.18
C LEU A 419 14.44 26.67 29.34
N ARG A 420 14.94 26.72 30.59
CA ARG A 420 14.23 26.17 31.76
C ARG A 420 13.37 27.16 32.55
N ASP A 421 13.33 28.43 32.16
CA ASP A 421 12.53 29.46 32.86
C ASP A 421 11.28 29.94 32.08
N ILE A 422 10.77 29.19 31.09
CA ILE A 422 9.50 29.51 30.40
C ILE A 422 8.57 28.28 30.31
N ALA A 423 8.65 27.36 31.26
CA ALA A 423 7.85 26.12 31.27
C ALA A 423 6.94 25.97 32.51
N GLU A 424 6.47 27.08 33.07
CA GLU A 424 5.43 27.09 34.10
C GLU A 424 4.37 28.15 33.80
N GLU A 425 3.73 28.11 32.63
CA GLU A 425 2.42 28.77 32.41
C GLU A 425 1.72 28.33 31.11
N VAL A 426 1.50 27.03 30.89
CA VAL A 426 0.51 26.58 29.88
C VAL A 426 -0.21 25.32 30.36
N THR A 427 -1.12 25.51 31.30
CA THR A 427 -2.29 24.64 31.44
C THR A 427 -3.51 25.54 31.36
N THR A 428 -4.44 25.17 30.48
CA THR A 428 -5.81 25.69 30.29
C THR A 428 -6.07 26.71 29.15
N VAL A 429 -7.21 26.45 28.48
CA VAL A 429 -8.05 27.28 27.56
C VAL A 429 -7.72 27.30 26.02
N PRO A 430 -8.71 27.58 25.11
CA PRO A 430 -9.37 26.63 24.19
C PRO A 430 -9.19 26.96 22.68
N LEU A 431 -9.55 26.05 21.76
CA LEU A 431 -9.35 26.20 20.30
C LEU A 431 -10.60 26.65 19.53
N SER A 432 -10.94 27.94 19.64
CA SER A 432 -11.70 28.73 18.65
C SER A 432 -11.91 30.13 19.23
N VAL A 433 -11.67 31.23 18.50
CA VAL A 433 -12.65 32.16 17.87
C VAL A 433 -11.89 33.25 17.01
N PRO A 434 -12.49 34.29 16.39
CA PRO A 434 -12.43 34.63 14.96
C PRO A 434 -11.59 35.90 14.62
N ALA A 435 -11.47 36.27 13.34
CA ALA A 435 -11.02 37.62 12.93
C ALA A 435 -12.14 38.64 13.23
N GLN A 436 -11.97 39.84 13.81
CA GLN A 436 -11.21 41.07 13.43
C GLN A 436 -11.41 42.15 14.56
N PRO A 437 -10.95 43.42 14.51
CA PRO A 437 -9.80 44.08 13.83
C PRO A 437 -8.85 44.85 14.82
N SER A 438 -7.69 45.27 14.31
CA SER A 438 -6.75 46.30 14.84
C SER A 438 -6.01 46.05 16.18
N GLY A 439 -4.67 46.01 16.12
CA GLY A 439 -3.79 46.11 17.30
C GLY A 439 -2.51 45.30 17.17
N SER A 440 -1.36 45.98 17.23
CA SER A 440 0.00 45.49 17.03
C SER A 440 0.53 44.47 18.06
N ALA A 441 1.42 43.58 17.56
CA ALA A 441 2.55 42.89 18.23
C ALA A 441 2.44 41.36 18.51
N GLY A 442 3.44 40.61 18.01
CA GLY A 442 3.94 39.36 18.61
C GLY A 442 3.72 38.05 17.83
N ALA A 443 4.57 37.73 16.85
CA ALA A 443 4.58 36.47 16.11
C ALA A 443 5.66 35.50 16.65
N THR A 444 5.28 34.42 17.35
CA THR A 444 6.16 33.26 17.63
C THR A 444 5.35 32.01 18.05
N SER A 445 4.97 31.11 17.13
CA SER A 445 4.53 29.74 17.51
C SER A 445 4.69 28.63 16.44
N ALA A 446 5.40 28.86 15.32
CA ALA A 446 5.50 27.88 14.21
C ALA A 446 6.77 26.98 14.16
N LEU A 447 7.64 27.02 15.18
CA LEU A 447 9.04 26.56 15.04
C LEU A 447 9.31 25.03 14.92
N PRO A 448 8.54 24.09 15.52
CA PRO A 448 8.91 22.66 15.47
C PRO A 448 8.61 21.94 14.15
N LYS A 449 7.47 22.25 13.50
CA LYS A 449 7.09 21.64 12.20
C LYS A 449 7.92 22.20 11.04
N ALA A 450 8.31 23.49 11.13
CA ALA A 450 9.20 24.12 10.16
C ALA A 450 10.60 23.47 10.14
N ARG A 451 11.15 23.10 11.31
CA ARG A 451 12.49 22.48 11.39
C ARG A 451 12.58 21.09 10.73
N ALA A 452 11.54 20.27 10.78
CA ALA A 452 11.52 18.96 10.14
C ALA A 452 11.48 19.08 8.60
N LEU A 453 10.55 19.89 8.06
CA LEU A 453 10.47 20.16 6.62
C LEU A 453 11.75 20.77 6.04
N VAL A 454 12.43 21.60 6.84
CA VAL A 454 13.67 22.25 6.44
C VAL A 454 14.84 21.26 6.32
N SER A 455 14.91 20.27 7.22
CA SER A 455 15.88 19.17 7.11
C SER A 455 15.63 18.31 5.87
N ASP A 456 14.35 18.05 5.57
CA ASP A 456 13.95 17.27 4.39
C ASP A 456 14.26 18.01 3.09
N ALA A 457 14.08 19.33 3.05
CA ALA A 457 14.42 20.16 1.88
C ALA A 457 15.92 20.21 1.60
N ALA A 458 16.76 20.37 2.63
CA ALA A 458 18.22 20.32 2.48
C ALA A 458 18.71 18.92 2.05
N SER A 459 18.09 17.85 2.56
CA SER A 459 18.38 16.46 2.18
C SER A 459 17.94 16.14 0.74
N ALA A 460 16.76 16.62 0.33
CA ALA A 460 16.26 16.48 -1.04
C ALA A 460 17.18 17.20 -2.04
N LEU A 461 17.61 18.43 -1.74
CA LEU A 461 18.61 19.14 -2.54
C LEU A 461 19.94 18.38 -2.56
N THR A 462 20.45 17.89 -1.44
CA THR A 462 21.73 17.17 -1.44
C THR A 462 21.67 15.87 -2.25
N SER A 463 20.57 15.11 -2.14
CA SER A 463 20.40 13.82 -2.82
C SER A 463 20.09 13.94 -4.32
N SER A 464 19.25 14.89 -4.74
CA SER A 464 18.96 15.15 -6.16
C SER A 464 20.17 15.67 -6.93
N PHE A 465 21.14 16.26 -6.23
CA PHE A 465 22.36 16.79 -6.86
C PHE A 465 23.46 15.72 -6.95
N ALA A 466 23.57 14.84 -5.95
CA ALA A 466 24.52 13.72 -5.97
C ALA A 466 24.22 12.68 -7.06
N SER A 467 22.97 12.57 -7.53
CA SER A 467 22.56 11.62 -8.57
C SER A 467 22.76 12.14 -10.01
N SER A 468 23.17 13.40 -10.19
CA SER A 468 23.29 14.05 -11.52
C SER A 468 24.68 13.96 -12.16
N SER A 469 25.62 13.22 -11.56
CA SER A 469 27.04 13.15 -11.97
C SER A 469 27.35 12.39 -13.28
N HIS A 470 26.36 12.16 -14.16
CA HIS A 470 26.56 11.52 -15.46
C HIS A 470 26.39 12.43 -16.68
N CYS A 471 26.27 13.76 -16.49
CA CYS A 471 26.44 14.74 -17.57
C CYS A 471 27.78 15.47 -17.39
N PRO A 472 28.68 15.53 -18.40
CA PRO A 472 29.93 16.27 -18.31
C PRO A 472 29.65 17.76 -18.52
N ASP A 473 28.95 18.39 -17.58
CA ASP A 473 28.73 19.83 -17.56
C ASP A 473 29.57 20.41 -16.40
N ASN A 474 30.71 21.02 -16.74
CA ASN A 474 31.71 21.54 -15.78
C ASN A 474 31.16 22.61 -14.80
N ALA A 475 29.93 23.08 -14.99
CA ALA A 475 29.27 24.04 -14.09
C ALA A 475 28.67 23.40 -12.82
N ILE A 476 28.49 22.08 -12.76
CA ILE A 476 27.76 21.38 -11.67
C ILE A 476 28.73 20.68 -10.69
N ALA A 477 30.00 20.51 -11.06
CA ALA A 477 31.04 19.93 -10.21
C ALA A 477 31.80 20.96 -9.35
N ALA A 478 31.40 22.24 -9.38
CA ALA A 478 32.06 23.31 -8.64
C ALA A 478 31.58 23.36 -7.17
N SER A 479 32.44 23.86 -6.28
CA SER A 479 32.11 24.12 -4.86
C SER A 479 31.01 25.18 -4.65
N GLU A 480 30.59 25.84 -5.73
CA GLU A 480 29.54 26.85 -5.80
C GLU A 480 28.61 26.52 -6.98
N ALA A 481 27.29 26.53 -6.76
CA ALA A 481 26.30 26.26 -7.82
C ALA A 481 25.20 27.34 -7.84
N TYR A 482 24.78 27.78 -9.03
CA TYR A 482 23.73 28.78 -9.22
C TYR A 482 22.89 28.45 -10.45
N PHE A 483 21.57 28.30 -10.31
CA PHE A 483 20.69 28.14 -11.48
C PHE A 483 19.24 28.54 -11.20
N ASN A 484 18.53 28.85 -12.28
CA ASN A 484 17.15 29.29 -12.28
C ASN A 484 16.21 28.22 -12.84
N LEU A 485 15.02 28.13 -12.27
CA LEU A 485 13.93 27.23 -12.66
C LEU A 485 12.64 28.06 -12.85
N GLY A 486 11.75 27.61 -13.74
CA GLY A 486 10.51 28.31 -14.06
C GLY A 486 10.64 29.25 -15.26
N ALA A 487 9.96 30.40 -15.22
CA ALA A 487 9.88 31.33 -16.35
C ALA A 487 11.13 32.20 -16.53
N PHE A 488 11.44 32.59 -17.77
CA PHE A 488 12.42 33.62 -18.11
C PHE A 488 11.93 34.53 -19.24
N ALA A 489 12.37 35.79 -19.26
CA ALA A 489 12.11 36.73 -20.34
C ALA A 489 13.25 37.74 -20.46
N PHE A 490 13.69 38.00 -21.69
CA PHE A 490 14.73 38.98 -22.01
C PHE A 490 14.16 40.09 -22.92
N ASP A 491 14.75 41.29 -22.86
CA ASP A 491 14.55 42.44 -23.77
C ASP A 491 13.09 42.71 -24.19
N ASN A 492 12.29 43.25 -23.26
CA ASN A 492 10.88 43.62 -23.47
C ASN A 492 9.98 42.49 -24.04
N GLY A 493 10.36 41.22 -23.80
CA GLY A 493 9.58 40.04 -24.20
C GLY A 493 9.87 39.51 -25.60
N SER A 494 11.00 39.87 -26.21
CA SER A 494 11.41 39.33 -27.53
C SER A 494 11.80 37.84 -27.46
N ARG A 495 12.30 37.40 -26.30
CA ARG A 495 12.64 36.00 -26.01
C ARG A 495 12.15 35.63 -24.61
N SER A 496 11.05 34.89 -24.54
CA SER A 496 10.44 34.40 -23.30
C SER A 496 10.20 32.89 -23.37
N GLY A 497 10.25 32.22 -22.23
CA GLY A 497 10.02 30.78 -22.15
C GLY A 497 10.22 30.22 -20.75
N ILE A 498 10.32 28.90 -20.66
CA ILE A 498 10.59 28.16 -19.42
C ILE A 498 12.02 27.62 -19.49
N PHE A 499 12.80 27.74 -18.41
CA PHE A 499 14.17 27.23 -18.38
C PHE A 499 14.18 25.72 -18.66
N GLN A 500 15.08 25.25 -19.51
CA GLN A 500 15.17 23.82 -19.89
C GLN A 500 15.33 22.88 -18.68
N ARG A 501 16.06 23.34 -17.64
CA ARG A 501 16.25 22.58 -16.39
C ARG A 501 14.97 22.43 -15.56
N THR A 502 13.94 23.23 -15.81
CA THR A 502 12.64 23.13 -15.12
C THR A 502 12.03 21.73 -15.27
N GLU A 503 12.15 21.12 -16.45
CA GLU A 503 11.63 19.78 -16.73
C GLU A 503 12.43 18.70 -16.00
N GLN A 504 13.76 18.82 -16.00
CA GLN A 504 14.68 17.87 -15.36
C GLN A 504 14.44 17.76 -13.85
N PHE A 505 14.00 18.85 -13.22
CA PHE A 505 13.75 18.92 -11.78
C PHE A 505 12.27 19.05 -11.44
N SER A 506 11.34 18.65 -12.31
CA SER A 506 9.90 18.91 -12.14
C SER A 506 9.31 18.41 -10.81
N ASP A 507 9.68 17.21 -10.35
CA ASP A 507 9.23 16.67 -9.06
C ASP A 507 9.81 17.43 -7.86
N VAL A 508 11.12 17.70 -7.91
CA VAL A 508 11.82 18.51 -6.89
C VAL A 508 11.25 19.92 -6.85
N LEU A 509 10.93 20.49 -8.01
CA LEU A 509 10.38 21.83 -8.15
C LEU A 509 8.97 21.94 -7.58
N ARG A 510 8.11 20.91 -7.74
CA ARG A 510 6.81 20.87 -7.05
C ARG A 510 6.97 20.87 -5.53
N PHE A 511 7.92 20.09 -5.02
CA PHE A 511 8.26 20.10 -3.60
C PHE A 511 8.79 21.47 -3.14
N LEU A 512 9.74 22.06 -3.87
CA LEU A 512 10.32 23.36 -3.52
C LEU A 512 9.28 24.49 -3.57
N ASN A 513 8.39 24.49 -4.57
CA ASN A 513 7.29 25.45 -4.63
C ASN A 513 6.31 25.28 -3.47
N ALA A 514 5.95 24.04 -3.10
CA ALA A 514 5.12 23.78 -1.93
C ALA A 514 5.82 24.23 -0.62
N PHE A 515 7.12 23.97 -0.49
CA PHE A 515 7.92 24.44 0.64
C PHE A 515 7.95 25.97 0.71
N MET A 516 8.19 26.65 -0.40
CA MET A 516 8.18 28.12 -0.47
C MET A 516 6.80 28.70 -0.18
N GLN A 517 5.71 28.06 -0.62
CA GLN A 517 4.33 28.48 -0.29
C GLN A 517 4.01 28.31 1.20
N LEU A 518 4.60 27.32 1.88
CA LEU A 518 4.47 27.21 3.33
C LEU A 518 5.19 28.35 4.08
N GLN A 519 6.31 28.84 3.54
CA GLN A 519 7.04 29.98 4.12
C GLN A 519 6.39 31.33 3.77
N PHE A 520 5.77 31.44 2.59
CA PHE A 520 5.12 32.65 2.08
C PHE A 520 3.71 32.36 1.54
N PRO A 521 2.70 32.13 2.42
CA PRO A 521 1.37 31.63 2.02
C PRO A 521 0.57 32.54 1.08
N GLU A 522 0.81 33.85 1.12
CA GLU A 522 0.08 34.85 0.31
C GLU A 522 0.91 35.40 -0.86
N ALA A 523 2.13 34.89 -1.05
CA ALA A 523 3.03 35.37 -2.10
C ALA A 523 2.80 34.66 -3.43
N SER A 524 3.19 35.35 -4.52
CA SER A 524 3.11 34.84 -5.89
C SER A 524 4.45 34.96 -6.58
N TRP A 525 4.80 33.99 -7.41
CA TRP A 525 6.04 33.98 -8.19
C TRP A 525 5.93 33.04 -9.39
N SER A 526 6.77 33.27 -10.40
CA SER A 526 6.82 32.47 -11.63
C SER A 526 8.10 31.65 -11.78
N SER A 527 9.09 31.93 -10.93
CA SER A 527 10.46 31.43 -11.09
C SER A 527 11.10 31.23 -9.71
N LEU A 528 12.04 30.29 -9.63
CA LEU A 528 12.78 29.95 -8.42
C LEU A 528 14.28 29.85 -8.75
N CYS A 529 15.10 30.59 -8.01
CA CYS A 529 16.55 30.47 -8.04
C CYS A 529 17.01 29.57 -6.90
N VAL A 530 17.90 28.63 -7.21
CA VAL A 530 18.58 27.78 -6.23
C VAL A 530 20.07 28.09 -6.29
N SER A 531 20.65 28.44 -5.16
CA SER A 531 22.10 28.70 -5.05
C SER A 531 22.74 27.94 -3.89
N HIS A 532 23.99 27.53 -4.09
CA HIS A 532 24.80 26.77 -3.14
C HIS A 532 26.16 27.44 -2.99
N ASN A 533 26.48 27.91 -1.79
CA ASN A 533 27.71 28.62 -1.44
C ASN A 533 28.04 29.81 -2.36
N VAL A 534 27.05 30.41 -3.01
CA VAL A 534 27.23 31.57 -3.88
C VAL A 534 27.17 32.84 -3.06
N ARG A 535 28.18 33.70 -3.21
CA ARG A 535 28.19 35.06 -2.66
C ARG A 535 27.88 36.07 -3.76
N THR A 536 26.75 36.78 -3.63
CA THR A 536 26.39 37.86 -4.56
C THR A 536 27.00 39.20 -4.13
N ARG A 537 27.55 39.95 -5.11
CA ARG A 537 28.03 41.33 -4.94
C ARG A 537 26.85 42.32 -4.97
N LEU A 538 27.08 43.61 -4.76
CA LEU A 538 26.03 44.65 -4.81
C LEU A 538 25.33 44.67 -6.16
N HIS A 539 24.04 44.35 -6.16
CA HIS A 539 23.19 44.34 -7.36
C HIS A 539 21.73 44.58 -7.01
N THR A 540 20.93 44.85 -8.04
CA THR A 540 19.47 44.83 -8.01
C THR A 540 18.99 43.80 -9.01
N ASP A 541 17.82 43.21 -8.80
CA ASP A 541 17.25 42.22 -9.72
C ASP A 541 16.38 42.89 -10.77
N SER A 542 16.98 43.76 -11.57
CA SER A 542 16.31 44.54 -12.61
C SER A 542 15.69 43.68 -13.73
N GLY A 543 16.01 42.38 -13.78
CA GLY A 543 15.39 41.40 -14.66
C GLY A 543 14.02 40.89 -14.20
N ASN A 544 13.66 41.13 -12.93
CA ASN A 544 12.37 40.72 -12.38
C ASN A 544 11.27 41.73 -12.75
N ALA A 545 10.01 41.35 -12.56
CA ALA A 545 8.89 42.25 -12.78
C ALA A 545 9.00 43.48 -11.84
N ALA A 546 8.90 44.69 -12.41
CA ALA A 546 8.99 45.93 -11.63
C ALA A 546 7.90 45.96 -10.55
N GLY A 547 8.27 46.37 -9.33
CA GLY A 547 7.38 46.35 -8.16
C GLY A 547 7.07 44.97 -7.58
N SER A 548 7.67 43.89 -8.09
CA SER A 548 7.54 42.56 -7.49
C SER A 548 8.51 42.36 -6.31
N LEU A 549 8.21 41.36 -5.48
CA LEU A 549 9.04 40.98 -4.34
C LEU A 549 9.85 39.73 -4.67
N ASN A 550 11.07 39.69 -4.15
CA ASN A 550 11.86 38.48 -4.02
C ASN A 550 11.59 37.85 -2.66
N HIS A 551 11.32 36.55 -2.65
CA HIS A 551 11.06 35.77 -1.44
C HIS A 551 12.21 34.78 -1.23
N THR A 552 13.00 34.95 -0.18
CA THR A 552 14.22 34.18 0.03
C THR A 552 14.30 33.50 1.39
N VAL A 553 14.90 32.31 1.43
CA VAL A 553 15.23 31.58 2.65
C VAL A 553 16.51 30.77 2.43
N SER A 554 17.37 30.71 3.44
CA SER A 554 18.60 29.91 3.40
C SER A 554 18.57 28.73 4.37
N LEU A 555 19.22 27.64 3.96
CA LEU A 555 19.23 26.32 4.59
C LEU A 555 20.68 25.80 4.68
N GLY A 556 20.90 24.76 5.48
CA GLY A 556 22.22 24.11 5.64
C GLY A 556 22.95 24.54 6.91
N ASN A 557 24.20 24.08 7.05
CA ASN A 557 25.03 24.32 8.23
C ASN A 557 26.15 25.32 7.87
N PHE A 558 25.86 26.61 8.04
CA PHE A 558 26.78 27.70 7.71
C PHE A 558 26.78 28.80 8.79
N SER A 559 27.77 29.67 8.71
CA SER A 559 27.91 30.90 9.50
C SER A 559 28.23 32.08 8.58
N GLY A 560 27.77 33.28 8.94
CA GLY A 560 27.75 34.43 8.05
C GLY A 560 26.68 34.29 6.96
N GLY A 561 26.86 34.96 5.82
CA GLY A 561 25.93 34.85 4.67
C GLY A 561 24.60 35.55 4.81
N GLU A 562 24.49 36.48 5.75
CA GLU A 562 23.36 37.38 5.86
C GLU A 562 23.23 38.24 4.59
N VAL A 563 22.02 38.72 4.33
CA VAL A 563 21.73 39.61 3.20
C VAL A 563 21.77 41.05 3.69
N TRP A 564 22.61 41.87 3.08
CA TRP A 564 22.61 43.32 3.28
C TRP A 564 21.67 43.98 2.26
N LEU A 565 20.78 44.88 2.71
CA LEU A 565 19.69 45.49 1.93
C LEU A 565 19.65 47.01 2.06
N CYS A 566 19.47 47.71 0.94
CA CYS A 566 19.22 49.16 0.88
C CYS A 566 18.11 49.48 -0.14
N PRO A 567 17.02 50.18 0.25
CA PRO A 567 16.76 50.74 1.59
C PRO A 567 16.47 49.66 2.64
N ALA A 568 16.67 49.99 3.92
CA ALA A 568 16.30 49.13 5.04
C ALA A 568 14.79 48.83 5.02
N LEU A 569 14.40 47.58 5.32
CA LEU A 569 13.00 47.17 5.36
C LEU A 569 12.28 47.78 6.57
N ASN A 570 13.01 47.98 7.66
CA ASN A 570 12.52 48.65 8.87
C ASN A 570 13.33 49.91 9.16
N GLN A 571 12.66 51.06 9.27
CA GLN A 571 13.29 52.35 9.58
C GLN A 571 13.98 52.38 10.96
N ALA A 572 13.60 51.47 11.88
CA ALA A 572 14.21 51.33 13.20
C ALA A 572 15.41 50.35 13.24
N ALA A 573 15.77 49.73 12.11
CA ALA A 573 16.86 48.77 12.07
C ALA A 573 18.24 49.44 12.21
N CYS A 574 19.20 48.71 12.77
CA CYS A 574 20.60 49.15 12.82
C CYS A 574 21.15 49.20 11.39
N GLN A 575 21.39 50.41 10.88
CA GLN A 575 21.90 50.60 9.53
C GLN A 575 23.44 50.57 9.53
N VAL A 576 24.00 49.71 8.69
CA VAL A 576 25.46 49.51 8.55
C VAL A 576 25.88 49.78 7.11
N PRO A 577 27.11 50.29 6.87
CA PRO A 577 27.63 50.47 5.52
C PRO A 577 27.76 49.12 4.80
N ALA A 578 27.63 49.14 3.47
CA ALA A 578 27.87 47.95 2.66
C ALA A 578 29.33 47.45 2.82
N PRO A 579 29.59 46.14 2.77
CA PRO A 579 30.96 45.62 2.79
C PRO A 579 31.78 46.16 1.62
N LEU A 580 32.99 46.68 1.90
CA LEU A 580 33.85 47.30 0.87
C LEU A 580 34.18 46.32 -0.28
N ASP A 581 34.30 45.04 0.03
CA ASP A 581 34.57 43.96 -0.91
C ASP A 581 33.34 43.48 -1.70
N ALA A 582 32.15 44.02 -1.41
CA ALA A 582 30.91 43.71 -2.13
C ALA A 582 30.67 44.58 -3.37
N SER A 583 31.57 45.52 -3.70
CA SER A 583 31.44 46.40 -4.87
C SER A 583 31.33 45.61 -6.19
N SER A 584 30.40 46.01 -7.05
CA SER A 584 30.22 45.47 -8.41
C SER A 584 30.63 46.50 -9.47
N GLU A 585 30.60 46.10 -10.75
CA GLU A 585 30.88 47.03 -11.86
C GLU A 585 29.87 48.19 -11.95
N ALA A 586 28.65 47.98 -11.45
CA ALA A 586 27.55 48.95 -11.51
C ALA A 586 27.36 49.75 -10.21
N HIS A 587 27.81 49.25 -9.06
CA HIS A 587 27.59 49.86 -7.75
C HIS A 587 28.83 49.79 -6.86
N SER A 588 29.30 50.96 -6.40
CA SER A 588 30.42 51.07 -5.47
C SER A 588 29.95 51.07 -4.01
N ALA A 589 30.48 50.17 -3.18
CA ALA A 589 30.15 50.12 -1.76
C ALA A 589 30.50 51.42 -0.99
N SER A 590 31.42 52.25 -1.51
CA SER A 590 31.78 53.54 -0.90
C SER A 590 30.80 54.68 -1.21
N GLU A 591 29.96 54.53 -2.23
CA GLU A 591 29.00 55.54 -2.69
C GLU A 591 27.55 55.21 -2.30
N VAL A 592 27.33 53.97 -1.87
CA VAL A 592 26.05 53.46 -1.40
C VAL A 592 25.83 53.85 0.07
N GLY A 593 24.61 54.26 0.42
CA GLY A 593 24.24 54.61 1.79
C GLY A 593 24.28 53.42 2.76
N THR A 594 23.84 53.64 4.00
CA THR A 594 23.74 52.58 5.01
C THR A 594 22.50 51.71 4.78
N GLY A 595 22.63 50.40 5.03
CA GLY A 595 21.58 49.40 4.80
C GLY A 595 21.39 48.48 6.00
N GLU A 596 20.39 47.60 5.94
CA GLU A 596 20.04 46.64 6.99
C GLU A 596 20.65 45.27 6.68
N VAL A 597 21.23 44.61 7.69
CA VAL A 597 21.68 43.22 7.58
C VAL A 597 20.60 42.28 8.11
N ARG A 598 20.23 41.27 7.32
CA ARG A 598 19.21 40.28 7.67
C ARG A 598 19.72 38.86 7.54
N ASP A 599 19.57 38.12 8.63
CA ASP A 599 19.73 36.67 8.62
C ASP A 599 18.56 36.03 7.87
N THR A 600 18.89 35.08 6.99
CA THR A 600 17.94 34.30 6.20
C THR A 600 17.94 32.82 6.61
N TRP A 601 18.75 32.40 7.59
CA TRP A 601 18.86 31.00 8.02
C TRP A 601 17.58 30.54 8.71
N HIS A 602 16.80 29.72 8.01
CA HIS A 602 15.44 29.31 8.42
C HIS A 602 14.52 30.50 8.75
N ALA A 603 14.86 31.69 8.24
CA ALA A 603 14.18 32.94 8.47
C ALA A 603 13.70 33.49 7.11
N PRO A 604 12.43 33.26 6.73
CA PRO A 604 11.87 33.74 5.48
C PRO A 604 11.94 35.27 5.39
N LEU A 605 12.45 35.78 4.27
CA LEU A 605 12.65 37.21 4.02
C LEU A 605 12.02 37.59 2.68
N SER A 606 11.28 38.70 2.66
CA SER A 606 10.76 39.30 1.41
C SER A 606 11.27 40.72 1.25
N PHE A 607 11.75 41.06 0.06
CA PHE A 607 12.25 42.41 -0.25
C PHE A 607 11.98 42.77 -1.71
N SER A 608 11.95 44.07 -2.04
CA SER A 608 11.73 44.53 -3.41
C SER A 608 12.85 44.07 -4.34
N CYS A 609 12.52 43.64 -5.56
CA CYS A 609 13.53 43.33 -6.57
C CYS A 609 14.42 44.54 -6.95
N GLU A 610 13.94 45.75 -6.65
CA GLU A 610 14.65 47.02 -6.87
C GLU A 610 15.56 47.41 -5.70
N ALA A 611 15.50 46.68 -4.58
CA ALA A 611 16.36 46.93 -3.44
C ALA A 611 17.80 46.50 -3.78
N LEU A 612 18.75 47.40 -3.53
CA LEU A 612 20.17 47.13 -3.70
C LEU A 612 20.61 46.19 -2.59
N HIS A 613 21.22 45.05 -2.95
CA HIS A 613 21.55 44.03 -1.98
C HIS A 613 22.80 43.23 -2.32
N CYS A 614 23.38 42.60 -1.31
CA CYS A 614 24.52 41.69 -1.47
C CYS A 614 24.55 40.63 -0.35
N THR A 615 25.30 39.56 -0.56
CA THR A 615 25.52 38.51 0.45
C THR A 615 26.82 38.79 1.22
N LEU A 616 26.75 38.80 2.56
CA LEU A 616 27.93 38.90 3.42
C LEU A 616 28.84 37.66 3.28
N PRO A 617 30.12 37.72 3.69
CA PRO A 617 31.01 36.56 3.66
C PRO A 617 30.40 35.32 4.32
N ILE A 618 30.57 34.17 3.68
CA ILE A 618 29.99 32.88 4.09
C ILE A 618 31.08 31.88 4.46
N GLN A 619 30.80 31.05 5.47
CA GLN A 619 31.61 29.89 5.80
C GLN A 619 30.71 28.70 6.17
N GLY A 620 30.90 27.56 5.50
CA GLY A 620 30.12 26.33 5.71
C GLY A 620 29.32 25.93 4.47
N ASP A 621 28.20 25.24 4.70
CA ASP A 621 27.34 24.69 3.64
C ASP A 621 26.01 25.45 3.59
N ARG A 622 25.90 26.43 2.68
CA ARG A 622 24.77 27.35 2.56
C ARG A 622 24.00 27.12 1.26
N TRP A 623 22.74 26.72 1.40
CA TRP A 623 21.77 26.66 0.33
C TRP A 623 20.82 27.86 0.42
N VAL A 624 20.42 28.44 -0.70
CA VAL A 624 19.43 29.52 -0.74
C VAL A 624 18.40 29.23 -1.81
N LEU A 625 17.14 29.39 -1.43
CA LEU A 625 16.00 29.39 -2.33
C LEU A 625 15.47 30.82 -2.42
N THR A 626 15.44 31.37 -3.63
CA THR A 626 14.90 32.71 -3.89
C THR A 626 13.83 32.63 -4.97
N ALA A 627 12.57 32.80 -4.59
CA ALA A 627 11.45 32.87 -5.50
C ALA A 627 11.25 34.31 -5.99
N TYR A 628 11.00 34.45 -7.29
CA TYR A 628 10.84 35.76 -7.94
C TYR A 628 9.85 35.71 -9.11
N THR A 629 9.36 36.88 -9.51
CA THR A 629 8.46 37.02 -10.66
C THR A 629 9.23 37.53 -11.87
N CYS A 630 9.17 36.76 -12.96
CA CYS A 630 9.75 37.11 -14.25
C CYS A 630 9.04 38.32 -14.87
N LYS A 631 9.79 39.19 -15.53
CA LYS A 631 9.25 40.32 -16.27
C LYS A 631 8.37 39.86 -17.44
N SER A 632 7.34 40.63 -17.77
CA SER A 632 6.45 40.37 -18.91
C SER A 632 5.72 39.02 -18.87
N LEU A 633 5.44 38.48 -17.66
CA LEU A 633 4.67 37.25 -17.46
C LEU A 633 3.27 37.32 -18.08
N ASP A 634 2.69 38.51 -18.22
CA ASP A 634 1.43 38.80 -18.89
C ASP A 634 1.42 38.45 -20.39
N ARG A 635 2.60 38.30 -21.00
CA ARG A 635 2.76 37.94 -22.42
C ARG A 635 2.99 36.45 -22.67
N PHE A 636 3.09 35.65 -21.61
CA PHE A 636 3.21 34.21 -21.75
C PHE A 636 1.90 33.63 -22.28
N ASP A 637 2.01 32.63 -23.15
CA ASP A 637 0.84 31.93 -23.66
C ASP A 637 0.18 31.10 -22.54
N ALA A 638 -1.12 30.84 -22.70
CA ALA A 638 -1.91 30.12 -21.71
C ALA A 638 -1.33 28.72 -21.41
N THR A 639 -0.67 28.10 -22.38
CA THR A 639 -0.02 26.79 -22.24
C THR A 639 1.18 26.87 -21.30
N SER A 640 2.08 27.83 -21.48
CA SER A 640 3.24 28.00 -20.58
C SER A 640 2.80 28.37 -19.16
N LEU A 641 1.77 29.22 -19.01
CA LEU A 641 1.22 29.55 -17.69
C LEU A 641 0.55 28.33 -17.02
N ALA A 642 -0.16 27.50 -17.79
CA ALA A 642 -0.73 26.25 -17.28
C ALA A 642 0.35 25.24 -16.87
N HIS A 643 1.44 25.15 -17.64
CA HIS A 643 2.58 24.32 -17.33
C HIS A 643 3.29 24.78 -16.05
N LEU A 644 3.55 26.08 -15.88
CA LEU A 644 4.10 26.60 -14.62
C LEU A 644 3.18 26.30 -13.42
N ARG A 645 1.86 26.42 -13.59
CA ARG A 645 0.90 26.05 -12.53
C ARG A 645 0.96 24.55 -12.19
N SER A 646 1.14 23.66 -13.18
CA SER A 646 1.25 22.21 -12.93
C SER A 646 2.53 21.82 -12.17
N LEU A 647 3.54 22.70 -12.18
CA LEU A 647 4.77 22.59 -11.40
C LEU A 647 4.68 23.27 -10.02
N GLY A 648 3.49 23.76 -9.64
CA GLY A 648 3.22 24.33 -8.33
C GLY A 648 3.54 25.82 -8.19
N PHE A 649 3.87 26.55 -9.27
CA PHE A 649 4.11 27.99 -9.19
C PHE A 649 2.82 28.76 -8.85
N PRO A 650 2.80 29.58 -7.78
CA PRO A 650 1.66 30.42 -7.42
C PRO A 650 1.62 31.66 -8.30
N LEU A 651 1.22 31.53 -9.56
CA LEU A 651 1.17 32.65 -10.50
C LEU A 651 0.10 33.69 -10.07
N PRO A 652 0.31 35.00 -10.31
CA PRO A 652 -0.67 36.03 -10.02
C PRO A 652 -2.04 35.75 -10.69
N PRO A 653 -3.17 36.03 -10.01
CA PRO A 653 -4.49 35.85 -10.58
C PRO A 653 -4.69 36.81 -11.77
N ALA A 654 -5.30 36.33 -12.86
CA ALA A 654 -5.72 37.20 -13.96
C ALA A 654 -6.77 38.20 -13.45
N THR A 655 -6.68 39.46 -13.89
CA THR A 655 -7.58 40.57 -13.52
C THR A 655 -9.06 40.15 -13.61
N PRO A 656 -9.91 40.49 -12.63
CA PRO A 656 -11.12 39.73 -12.35
C PRO A 656 -12.25 40.04 -13.35
N CYS A 657 -12.66 39.04 -14.13
CA CYS A 657 -14.09 38.78 -14.27
C CYS A 657 -14.50 37.88 -13.09
N HIS A 658 -15.74 38.00 -12.63
CA HIS A 658 -16.33 37.37 -11.44
C HIS A 658 -15.72 36.01 -11.03
N PRO A 659 -15.63 35.69 -9.71
CA PRO A 659 -15.01 34.47 -9.22
C PRO A 659 -15.77 33.24 -9.74
N GLN A 660 -15.27 32.67 -10.83
CA GLN A 660 -15.61 31.31 -11.23
C GLN A 660 -14.56 30.41 -10.63
N SER A 661 -15.00 29.68 -9.62
CA SER A 661 -14.43 28.41 -9.15
C SER A 661 -13.72 27.67 -10.30
N ILE A 662 -12.51 27.17 -10.02
CA ILE A 662 -11.78 26.27 -10.90
C ILE A 662 -12.58 24.96 -10.96
N HIS A 663 -13.59 24.93 -11.81
CA HIS A 663 -14.24 23.70 -12.25
C HIS A 663 -13.58 23.28 -13.58
N PRO A 664 -13.32 21.98 -13.81
CA PRO A 664 -13.06 21.50 -15.16
C PRO A 664 -14.24 21.90 -16.06
N PRO A 665 -14.00 22.27 -17.33
CA PRO A 665 -15.06 22.80 -18.19
C PRO A 665 -16.18 21.78 -18.32
N LEU A 666 -17.35 22.13 -17.78
CA LEU A 666 -18.61 21.43 -17.99
C LEU A 666 -18.89 21.42 -19.49
N LYS A 667 -18.87 20.23 -20.09
CA LYS A 667 -19.50 20.03 -21.40
C LYS A 667 -21.00 20.10 -21.18
N ASP A 668 -21.69 20.93 -21.97
CA ASP A 668 -23.15 21.02 -22.08
C ASP A 668 -23.76 19.67 -22.50
N THR A 669 -23.86 18.75 -21.56
CA THR A 669 -24.68 17.55 -21.65
C THR A 669 -25.45 17.43 -20.35
N THR A 670 -26.73 17.16 -20.47
CA THR A 670 -27.73 16.95 -19.41
C THR A 670 -27.37 15.74 -18.53
N CYS A 671 -26.26 15.82 -17.80
CA CYS A 671 -25.69 14.72 -17.04
C CYS A 671 -26.24 14.75 -15.61
N VAL A 672 -26.79 13.63 -15.15
CA VAL A 672 -27.24 13.46 -13.76
C VAL A 672 -26.02 13.52 -12.84
N GLU A 673 -26.06 14.36 -11.79
CA GLU A 673 -25.02 14.46 -10.77
C GLU A 673 -25.49 13.73 -9.50
N LEU A 674 -24.71 12.77 -9.02
CA LEU A 674 -25.08 11.90 -7.89
C LEU A 674 -24.27 12.21 -6.62
N PHE A 675 -24.97 12.21 -5.49
CA PHE A 675 -24.40 12.02 -4.16
C PHE A 675 -24.54 10.54 -3.75
N LEU A 676 -23.42 9.89 -3.42
CA LEU A 676 -23.43 8.53 -2.86
C LEU A 676 -23.28 8.58 -1.35
N ASP A 677 -24.24 7.99 -0.63
CA ASP A 677 -24.27 7.92 0.83
C ASP A 677 -24.09 6.45 1.26
N ILE A 678 -22.84 6.04 1.46
CA ILE A 678 -22.43 4.65 1.67
C ILE A 678 -22.47 4.30 3.16
N CYS A 679 -23.18 3.23 3.50
CA CYS A 679 -23.50 2.85 4.88
C CYS A 679 -24.23 3.98 5.63
N CYS A 680 -25.27 4.53 5.00
CA CYS A 680 -26.01 5.72 5.45
C CYS A 680 -26.93 5.45 6.66
N GLY A 681 -27.18 4.19 7.00
CA GLY A 681 -28.14 3.78 8.02
C GLY A 681 -29.60 3.91 7.57
N ALA A 682 -30.51 3.41 8.41
CA ALA A 682 -31.95 3.30 8.08
C ALA A 682 -32.65 4.65 7.87
N ALA A 683 -32.25 5.70 8.59
CA ALA A 683 -32.83 7.04 8.47
C ALA A 683 -32.10 7.95 7.46
N HIS A 684 -30.96 7.49 6.90
CA HIS A 684 -30.14 8.15 5.88
C HIS A 684 -30.13 9.70 5.98
N PRO A 685 -29.71 10.28 7.13
CA PRO A 685 -29.92 11.69 7.43
C PRO A 685 -29.17 12.63 6.46
N LEU A 686 -27.99 12.25 5.97
CA LEU A 686 -27.25 13.04 4.98
C LEU A 686 -27.98 13.05 3.64
N THR A 687 -28.44 11.89 3.16
CA THR A 687 -29.31 11.78 1.99
C THR A 687 -30.54 12.67 2.11
N THR A 688 -31.28 12.61 3.22
CA THR A 688 -32.46 13.47 3.46
C THR A 688 -32.11 14.96 3.36
N ALA A 689 -31.00 15.38 3.98
CA ALA A 689 -30.57 16.78 3.95
C ALA A 689 -30.13 17.23 2.55
N MET A 690 -29.43 16.38 1.81
CA MET A 690 -29.00 16.66 0.42
C MET A 690 -30.18 16.70 -0.55
N SER A 691 -31.13 15.78 -0.40
CA SER A 691 -32.39 15.75 -1.16
C SER A 691 -33.22 17.03 -1.00
N SER A 692 -33.16 17.70 0.16
CA SER A 692 -33.84 18.98 0.38
C SER A 692 -33.36 20.12 -0.53
N TYR A 693 -32.12 20.01 -1.04
CA TYR A 693 -31.55 20.90 -2.04
C TYR A 693 -31.77 20.41 -3.48
N GLY A 694 -32.64 19.42 -3.71
CA GLY A 694 -32.92 18.87 -5.04
C GLY A 694 -31.78 18.04 -5.63
N ILE A 695 -30.83 17.62 -4.81
CA ILE A 695 -29.70 16.79 -5.24
C ILE A 695 -30.17 15.34 -5.38
N THR A 696 -29.80 14.70 -6.49
CA THR A 696 -30.07 13.27 -6.69
C THR A 696 -29.13 12.44 -5.82
N CYS A 697 -29.70 11.64 -4.92
CA CYS A 697 -28.95 10.88 -3.92
C CYS A 697 -29.22 9.38 -4.07
N LEU A 698 -28.17 8.57 -3.95
CA LEU A 698 -28.27 7.11 -3.84
C LEU A 698 -27.83 6.68 -2.42
N PRO A 699 -28.78 6.42 -1.50
CA PRO A 699 -28.50 5.86 -0.19
C PRO A 699 -28.18 4.38 -0.33
N ILE A 700 -27.07 3.95 0.27
CA ILE A 700 -26.57 2.58 0.15
C ILE A 700 -26.43 1.99 1.55
N ASP A 701 -27.38 1.14 1.93
CA ASP A 701 -27.34 0.42 3.19
C ASP A 701 -28.17 -0.88 3.10
N LEU A 702 -27.80 -1.88 3.90
CA LEU A 702 -28.60 -3.10 4.06
C LEU A 702 -29.96 -2.81 4.70
N LEU A 703 -30.06 -1.73 5.48
CA LEU A 703 -31.28 -1.32 6.20
C LEU A 703 -32.20 -0.39 5.39
N GLY A 704 -31.85 -0.06 4.14
CA GLY A 704 -32.64 0.81 3.27
C GLY A 704 -33.89 0.15 2.68
N GLU A 705 -34.71 0.95 2.00
CA GLU A 705 -35.86 0.44 1.22
C GLU A 705 -35.42 -0.49 0.08
N GLU A 706 -34.37 -0.09 -0.64
CA GLU A 706 -33.60 -0.95 -1.55
C GLU A 706 -32.41 -1.53 -0.74
N GLN A 707 -32.42 -2.84 -0.48
CA GLN A 707 -31.41 -3.50 0.35
C GLN A 707 -30.09 -3.66 -0.41
N LEU A 708 -29.25 -2.63 -0.38
CA LEU A 708 -27.95 -2.63 -1.06
C LEU A 708 -26.85 -3.15 -0.13
N ASP A 709 -26.63 -4.46 -0.15
CA ASP A 709 -25.58 -5.13 0.64
C ASP A 709 -24.20 -5.01 -0.02
N LEU A 710 -23.29 -4.22 0.56
CA LEU A 710 -21.91 -4.13 0.09
C LEU A 710 -21.14 -5.46 0.17
N LEU A 711 -21.54 -6.42 0.99
CA LEU A 711 -20.88 -7.72 1.08
C LEU A 711 -21.30 -8.69 -0.03
N ASN A 712 -22.42 -8.40 -0.71
CA ASN A 712 -22.84 -9.07 -1.93
C ASN A 712 -22.00 -8.57 -3.12
N ASP A 713 -21.53 -9.49 -3.95
CA ASP A 713 -20.57 -9.20 -5.02
C ASP A 713 -21.22 -8.45 -6.19
N ASP A 714 -22.43 -8.83 -6.60
CA ASP A 714 -23.16 -8.14 -7.67
C ASP A 714 -23.49 -6.69 -7.31
N THR A 715 -23.93 -6.45 -6.07
CA THR A 715 -24.21 -5.10 -5.58
C THR A 715 -22.94 -4.25 -5.57
N TYR A 716 -21.83 -4.81 -5.08
CA TYR A 716 -20.55 -4.13 -5.03
C TYR A 716 -20.02 -3.78 -6.44
N ASP A 717 -20.11 -4.71 -7.39
CA ASP A 717 -19.62 -4.51 -8.76
C ASP A 717 -20.43 -3.43 -9.50
N HIS A 718 -21.75 -3.40 -9.32
CA HIS A 718 -22.60 -2.34 -9.84
C HIS A 718 -22.25 -0.96 -9.26
N LEU A 719 -22.00 -0.88 -7.96
CA LEU A 719 -21.58 0.36 -7.31
C LEU A 719 -20.20 0.81 -7.77
N LEU A 720 -19.28 -0.13 -8.00
CA LEU A 720 -17.94 0.17 -8.51
C LEU A 720 -18.02 0.73 -9.94
N ARG A 721 -18.84 0.13 -10.80
CA ARG A 721 -19.16 0.65 -12.14
C ARG A 721 -19.73 2.07 -12.08
N LEU A 722 -20.62 2.34 -11.13
CA LEU A 722 -21.20 3.66 -10.93
C LEU A 722 -20.14 4.69 -10.48
N CYS A 723 -19.23 4.31 -9.59
CA CYS A 723 -18.12 5.16 -9.14
C CYS A 723 -17.17 5.53 -10.29
N PHE A 724 -16.91 4.59 -11.21
CA PHE A 724 -16.08 4.83 -12.41
C PHE A 724 -16.79 5.60 -13.54
N ALA A 725 -18.11 5.76 -13.46
CA ALA A 725 -18.90 6.40 -14.52
C ALA A 725 -18.71 7.91 -14.63
N GLY A 726 -18.06 8.55 -13.66
CA GLY A 726 -17.81 10.01 -13.65
C GLY A 726 -19.05 10.88 -13.39
N ILE A 727 -20.17 10.29 -12.95
CA ILE A 727 -21.41 11.00 -12.59
C ILE A 727 -21.56 11.26 -11.08
N VAL A 728 -20.71 10.63 -10.27
CA VAL A 728 -20.66 10.86 -8.83
C VAL A 728 -19.89 12.16 -8.58
N ARG A 729 -20.48 13.10 -7.85
CA ARG A 729 -19.84 14.37 -7.50
C ARG A 729 -19.26 14.37 -6.09
N LEU A 730 -19.95 13.68 -5.19
CA LEU A 730 -19.52 13.47 -3.82
C LEU A 730 -19.90 12.06 -3.38
N ALA A 731 -18.96 11.32 -2.78
CA ALA A 731 -19.23 10.08 -2.09
C ALA A 731 -18.85 10.20 -0.60
N HIS A 732 -19.78 9.87 0.28
CA HIS A 732 -19.55 9.79 1.72
C HIS A 732 -19.66 8.33 2.18
N GLY A 733 -18.72 7.86 2.99
CA GLY A 733 -18.77 6.54 3.60
C GLY A 733 -18.76 6.60 5.12
N SER A 734 -19.74 5.98 5.77
CA SER A 734 -19.82 5.84 7.23
C SER A 734 -19.94 4.37 7.67
N PRO A 735 -18.99 3.49 7.30
CA PRO A 735 -19.12 2.06 7.62
C PRO A 735 -19.10 1.82 9.13
N PRO A 736 -19.87 0.83 9.63
CA PRO A 736 -20.12 0.65 11.06
C PRO A 736 -18.84 0.35 11.83
N CYS A 737 -18.48 1.25 12.76
CA CYS A 737 -17.28 1.10 13.60
C CYS A 737 -17.42 0.05 14.72
N LYS A 738 -18.53 -0.71 14.80
CA LYS A 738 -18.87 -1.60 15.92
C LYS A 738 -17.74 -2.55 16.29
N GLU A 739 -17.07 -3.16 15.33
CA GLU A 739 -15.93 -4.06 15.58
C GLU A 739 -14.58 -3.34 15.62
N TYR A 740 -14.49 -2.12 15.06
CA TYR A 740 -13.30 -1.26 15.10
C TYR A 740 -13.24 -0.32 16.32
N SER A 741 -14.27 -0.31 17.15
CA SER A 741 -14.38 0.62 18.28
C SER A 741 -13.48 0.21 19.45
N ARG A 742 -12.57 1.11 19.86
CA ARG A 742 -11.75 0.93 21.06
C ARG A 742 -12.56 0.96 22.36
N LEU A 743 -13.84 1.36 22.32
CA LEU A 743 -14.74 1.28 23.48
C LEU A 743 -14.96 -0.16 23.96
N LYS A 744 -14.90 -1.15 23.05
CA LYS A 744 -15.02 -2.57 23.44
C LYS A 744 -13.84 -3.09 24.26
N LEU A 745 -12.72 -2.37 24.30
CA LEU A 745 -11.57 -2.71 25.13
C LEU A 745 -11.76 -2.27 26.59
N ARG A 746 -12.82 -1.49 26.90
CA ARG A 746 -13.12 -1.06 28.26
C ARG A 746 -13.93 -2.13 29.02
N PRO A 747 -13.70 -2.29 30.33
CA PRO A 747 -14.48 -3.21 31.16
C PRO A 747 -15.95 -2.79 31.22
N GLY A 748 -16.86 -3.77 31.24
CA GLY A 748 -18.33 -3.56 31.34
C GLY A 748 -19.09 -3.52 30.00
N GLY A 749 -18.40 -3.55 28.86
CA GLY A 749 -18.99 -3.63 27.52
C GLY A 749 -19.00 -5.05 26.93
N PRO A 750 -19.59 -5.24 25.72
CA PRO A 750 -19.47 -6.49 24.98
C PRO A 750 -18.00 -6.84 24.71
N PRO A 751 -17.61 -8.13 24.75
CA PRO A 751 -16.22 -8.52 24.56
C PRO A 751 -15.70 -8.01 23.21
N ALA A 752 -14.53 -7.38 23.24
CA ALA A 752 -13.80 -7.06 22.02
C ALA A 752 -13.44 -8.36 21.29
N ILE A 753 -13.58 -8.36 19.97
CA ILE A 753 -13.15 -9.46 19.09
C ILE A 753 -11.87 -9.10 18.32
N ARG A 754 -11.38 -7.87 18.44
CA ARG A 754 -10.12 -7.38 17.87
C ARG A 754 -9.53 -6.30 18.78
N SER A 755 -8.24 -6.01 18.60
CA SER A 755 -7.54 -4.93 19.32
C SER A 755 -6.52 -4.26 18.38
N PRO A 756 -5.90 -3.11 18.75
CA PRO A 756 -4.89 -2.47 17.90
C PRO A 756 -3.71 -3.39 17.58
N ASP A 757 -3.35 -4.29 18.50
CA ASP A 757 -2.27 -5.26 18.31
C ASP A 757 -2.75 -6.54 17.58
N HIS A 758 -4.07 -6.74 17.47
CA HIS A 758 -4.71 -7.91 16.86
C HIS A 758 -5.89 -7.47 15.96
N MET A 759 -5.59 -6.67 14.93
CA MET A 759 -6.58 -6.08 14.02
C MET A 759 -7.43 -7.14 13.28
N ASN A 760 -6.80 -8.29 12.99
CA ASN A 760 -7.41 -9.44 12.30
C ASN A 760 -8.09 -10.44 13.26
N GLY A 761 -8.30 -10.07 14.52
CA GLY A 761 -9.02 -10.87 15.51
C GLY A 761 -8.16 -11.30 16.69
N LEU A 762 -8.75 -11.36 17.89
CA LEU A 762 -8.04 -11.75 19.11
C LEU A 762 -7.69 -13.25 19.14
N PRO A 763 -6.55 -13.64 19.75
CA PRO A 763 -6.20 -15.02 19.98
C PRO A 763 -7.23 -15.63 20.96
N GLY A 764 -8.12 -16.49 20.45
CA GLY A 764 -9.22 -17.08 21.23
C GLY A 764 -10.62 -16.69 20.77
N ASN A 765 -10.76 -15.91 19.70
CA ASN A 765 -12.06 -15.73 19.05
C ASN A 765 -12.69 -17.07 18.65
N THR A 766 -13.99 -17.22 18.89
CA THR A 766 -14.78 -18.31 18.31
C THR A 766 -14.94 -18.12 16.80
N ALA A 767 -15.33 -19.18 16.07
CA ALA A 767 -15.58 -19.09 14.62
C ALA A 767 -16.58 -17.97 14.25
N SER A 768 -17.66 -17.82 15.03
CA SER A 768 -18.64 -16.74 14.85
C SER A 768 -18.04 -15.35 15.10
N GLN A 769 -17.18 -15.20 16.11
CA GLN A 769 -16.47 -13.94 16.36
C GLN A 769 -15.48 -13.62 15.24
N GLN A 770 -14.78 -14.62 14.71
CA GLN A 770 -13.83 -14.44 13.61
C GLN A 770 -14.54 -14.08 12.29
N ALA A 771 -15.67 -14.71 11.99
CA ALA A 771 -16.50 -14.35 10.84
C ALA A 771 -16.96 -12.89 10.90
N ARG A 772 -17.30 -12.37 12.09
CA ARG A 772 -17.63 -10.95 12.29
C ARG A 772 -16.43 -10.04 12.06
N VAL A 773 -15.21 -10.46 12.42
CA VAL A 773 -13.98 -9.72 12.12
C VAL A 773 -13.78 -9.60 10.61
N GLN A 774 -13.85 -10.73 9.89
CA GLN A 774 -13.69 -10.78 8.44
C GLN A 774 -14.76 -9.96 7.72
N SER A 775 -16.03 -10.11 8.11
CA SER A 775 -17.15 -9.40 7.50
C SER A 775 -17.03 -7.89 7.67
N SER A 776 -16.67 -7.41 8.87
CA SER A 776 -16.49 -5.97 9.10
C SER A 776 -15.25 -5.39 8.42
N GLN A 777 -14.18 -6.18 8.22
CA GLN A 777 -13.03 -5.75 7.41
C GLN A 777 -13.37 -5.71 5.92
N LYS A 778 -14.05 -6.73 5.37
CA LYS A 778 -14.51 -6.77 3.97
C LYS A 778 -15.42 -5.57 3.67
N LEU A 779 -16.34 -5.24 4.58
CA LEU A 779 -17.24 -4.09 4.44
C LEU A 779 -16.47 -2.76 4.38
N LEU A 780 -15.54 -2.54 5.32
CA LEU A 780 -14.70 -1.33 5.34
C LEU A 780 -13.81 -1.24 4.10
N TYR A 781 -13.18 -2.34 3.69
CA TYR A 781 -12.36 -2.43 2.48
C TYR A 781 -13.14 -2.05 1.22
N ARG A 782 -14.32 -2.65 1.03
CA ARG A 782 -15.19 -2.34 -0.12
C ARG A 782 -15.65 -0.89 -0.13
N CYS A 783 -16.03 -0.34 1.02
CA CYS A 783 -16.35 1.07 1.15
C CYS A 783 -15.18 1.96 0.70
N VAL A 784 -13.96 1.68 1.17
CA VAL A 784 -12.75 2.43 0.76
C VAL A 784 -12.46 2.28 -0.73
N CYS A 785 -12.62 1.09 -1.31
CA CYS A 785 -12.45 0.89 -2.76
C CYS A 785 -13.43 1.72 -3.59
N LEU A 786 -14.71 1.79 -3.19
CA LEU A 786 -15.70 2.64 -3.85
C LEU A 786 -15.32 4.13 -3.76
N LEU A 787 -14.90 4.59 -2.59
CA LEU A 787 -14.44 5.98 -2.41
C LEU A 787 -13.21 6.27 -3.29
N ARG A 788 -12.21 5.39 -3.32
CA ARG A 788 -11.03 5.56 -4.20
C ARG A 788 -11.43 5.60 -5.68
N ALA A 789 -12.29 4.68 -6.13
CA ALA A 789 -12.78 4.66 -7.50
C ALA A 789 -13.52 5.95 -7.88
N ALA A 790 -14.38 6.47 -6.99
CA ALA A 790 -15.08 7.73 -7.20
C ALA A 790 -14.10 8.91 -7.27
N PHE A 791 -13.10 8.95 -6.38
CA PHE A 791 -12.06 9.99 -6.37
C PHE A 791 -11.22 10.00 -7.65
N CYS A 792 -10.75 8.83 -8.10
CA CYS A 792 -10.02 8.67 -9.36
C CYS A 792 -10.83 9.11 -10.58
N SER A 793 -12.16 9.08 -10.47
CA SER A 793 -13.10 9.50 -11.52
C SER A 793 -13.48 10.98 -11.43
N GLY A 794 -12.85 11.74 -10.52
CA GLY A 794 -13.04 13.19 -10.37
C GLY A 794 -14.08 13.63 -9.35
N ALA A 795 -14.56 12.72 -8.49
CA ALA A 795 -15.46 13.06 -7.38
C ALA A 795 -14.68 13.55 -6.15
N HIS A 796 -15.34 14.32 -5.29
CA HIS A 796 -14.88 14.49 -3.90
C HIS A 796 -15.33 13.31 -3.05
N VAL A 797 -14.55 12.98 -2.02
CA VAL A 797 -14.86 11.84 -1.14
C VAL A 797 -14.64 12.16 0.33
N SER A 798 -15.36 11.45 1.19
CA SER A 798 -15.16 11.51 2.63
C SER A 798 -15.44 10.18 3.32
N LEU A 799 -14.63 9.83 4.31
CA LEU A 799 -14.80 8.66 5.18
C LEU A 799 -15.01 9.14 6.62
N GLU A 800 -16.08 8.67 7.28
CA GLU A 800 -16.31 8.87 8.70
C GLU A 800 -15.89 7.64 9.50
N GLN A 801 -15.16 7.90 10.59
CA GLN A 801 -15.01 7.00 11.72
C GLN A 801 -14.85 7.83 13.01
N PRO A 802 -15.07 7.25 14.21
CA PRO A 802 -14.70 7.88 15.47
C PRO A 802 -13.21 8.28 15.51
N THR A 803 -12.88 9.37 16.20
CA THR A 803 -11.49 9.91 16.28
C THR A 803 -10.43 8.91 16.76
N ASN A 804 -10.83 7.92 17.57
CA ASN A 804 -9.95 6.90 18.10
C ASN A 804 -10.26 5.49 17.55
N ALA A 805 -10.98 5.39 16.44
CA ALA A 805 -11.33 4.09 15.86
C ALA A 805 -10.08 3.34 15.37
N MET A 806 -10.10 2.01 15.50
CA MET A 806 -9.01 1.16 15.01
C MET A 806 -8.97 1.11 13.48
N SER A 807 -10.07 1.44 12.79
CA SER A 807 -10.17 1.49 11.33
C SER A 807 -9.17 2.44 10.68
N TRP A 808 -8.77 3.53 11.36
CA TRP A 808 -7.70 4.42 10.90
C TRP A 808 -6.30 3.76 10.84
N LEU A 809 -6.15 2.60 11.47
CA LEU A 809 -4.90 1.82 11.48
C LEU A 809 -4.86 0.76 10.36
N GLU A 810 -5.95 0.58 9.60
CA GLU A 810 -5.96 -0.33 8.46
C GLU A 810 -5.08 0.25 7.33
N PRO A 811 -4.14 -0.53 6.76
CA PRO A 811 -3.22 -0.04 5.74
C PRO A 811 -3.94 0.56 4.52
N PHE A 812 -4.99 -0.10 4.03
CA PHE A 812 -5.75 0.38 2.88
C PHE A 812 -6.53 1.68 3.15
N VAL A 813 -6.84 1.99 4.43
CA VAL A 813 -7.38 3.30 4.81
C VAL A 813 -6.26 4.34 4.78
N GLN A 814 -5.09 4.03 5.33
CA GLN A 814 -3.94 4.95 5.31
C GLN A 814 -3.49 5.30 3.89
N ASP A 815 -3.45 4.33 2.99
CA ASP A 815 -3.16 4.54 1.57
C ASP A 815 -4.15 5.51 0.94
N MET A 816 -5.45 5.29 1.18
CA MET A 816 -6.51 6.17 0.69
C MET A 816 -6.39 7.60 1.23
N LEU A 817 -6.09 7.76 2.53
CA LEU A 817 -5.91 9.07 3.14
C LEU A 817 -4.75 9.85 2.49
N SER A 818 -3.66 9.16 2.17
CA SER A 818 -2.52 9.74 1.45
C SER A 818 -2.89 10.10 0.01
N GLU A 819 -3.59 9.21 -0.69
CA GLU A 819 -4.00 9.38 -2.09
C GLU A 819 -4.92 10.59 -2.27
N ILE A 820 -5.91 10.76 -1.38
CA ILE A 820 -6.88 11.86 -1.49
C ILE A 820 -6.40 13.16 -0.83
N GLN A 821 -5.17 13.17 -0.27
CA GLN A 821 -4.63 14.26 0.55
C GLN A 821 -5.62 14.72 1.62
N ALA A 822 -6.09 13.77 2.42
CA ALA A 822 -7.25 13.95 3.28
C ALA A 822 -7.09 15.09 4.30
N SER A 823 -8.08 15.99 4.33
CA SER A 823 -8.30 16.90 5.45
C SER A 823 -9.07 16.18 6.55
N LEU A 824 -8.61 16.29 7.80
CA LEU A 824 -9.25 15.69 8.97
C LEU A 824 -10.13 16.71 9.69
N VAL A 825 -11.44 16.48 9.66
CA VAL A 825 -12.48 17.40 10.14
C VAL A 825 -13.17 16.78 11.35
N ASN A 826 -12.84 17.28 12.54
CA ASN A 826 -13.41 16.81 13.80
C ASN A 826 -14.64 17.63 14.20
N ILE A 827 -15.77 16.97 14.43
CA ILE A 827 -17.05 17.59 14.80
C ILE A 827 -17.48 17.05 16.17
N PRO A 828 -17.16 17.73 17.29
CA PRO A 828 -17.68 17.42 18.61
C PRO A 828 -19.21 17.54 18.68
N ALA A 829 -19.88 16.62 19.36
CA ALA A 829 -21.35 16.61 19.51
C ALA A 829 -21.89 17.89 20.18
N CYS A 830 -21.12 18.50 21.08
CA CYS A 830 -21.49 19.76 21.72
C CYS A 830 -21.58 20.94 20.73
N SER A 831 -20.85 20.89 19.61
CA SER A 831 -20.91 21.92 18.55
C SER A 831 -22.23 21.93 17.77
N VAL A 832 -23.05 20.91 17.99
CA VAL A 832 -24.40 20.75 17.42
C VAL A 832 -25.46 20.62 18.52
N GLY A 833 -25.16 21.10 19.73
CA GLY A 833 -26.14 21.19 20.83
C GLY A 833 -26.36 19.89 21.62
N GLN A 834 -25.51 18.88 21.46
CA GLN A 834 -25.61 17.64 22.23
C GLN A 834 -24.56 17.59 23.36
N ASP A 835 -25.01 17.45 24.61
CA ASP A 835 -24.14 17.34 25.79
C ASP A 835 -23.64 15.90 26.02
N ILE A 836 -22.93 15.35 25.03
CA ILE A 836 -22.37 13.99 25.10
C ILE A 836 -20.89 13.97 24.70
N ALA A 837 -20.12 13.09 25.33
CA ALA A 837 -18.71 12.89 25.03
C ALA A 837 -18.51 12.08 23.73
N LYS A 838 -18.87 12.68 22.58
CA LYS A 838 -18.77 12.10 21.24
C LYS A 838 -18.25 13.14 20.24
N SER A 839 -17.55 12.66 19.22
CA SER A 839 -17.17 13.44 18.04
C SER A 839 -17.20 12.56 16.79
N TRP A 840 -17.56 13.14 15.64
CA TRP A 840 -17.41 12.51 14.33
C TRP A 840 -16.14 13.05 13.66
N LEU A 841 -15.32 12.17 13.07
CA LEU A 841 -14.14 12.58 12.33
C LEU A 841 -14.33 12.22 10.86
N PHE A 842 -14.42 13.24 10.02
CA PHE A 842 -14.41 13.06 8.57
C PHE A 842 -12.99 13.20 8.06
N ALA A 843 -12.53 12.21 7.29
CA ALA A 843 -11.37 12.34 6.44
C ALA A 843 -11.84 12.59 5.02
N CYS A 844 -11.60 13.79 4.47
CA CYS A 844 -12.21 14.22 3.23
C CYS A 844 -11.25 14.92 2.27
N SER A 845 -11.48 14.77 0.96
CA SER A 845 -10.72 15.48 -0.08
C SER A 845 -11.23 16.89 -0.36
N TYR A 846 -12.45 17.22 0.08
CA TYR A 846 -13.05 18.53 -0.13
C TYR A 846 -12.68 19.50 0.99
N SER A 847 -11.88 20.51 0.66
CA SER A 847 -11.29 21.44 1.64
C SER A 847 -12.33 22.27 2.41
N GLU A 848 -13.49 22.58 1.81
CA GLU A 848 -14.55 23.37 2.45
C GLU A 848 -15.19 22.68 3.65
N PHE A 849 -15.09 21.35 3.77
CA PHE A 849 -15.53 20.65 4.96
C PHE A 849 -14.72 21.01 6.21
N ARG A 850 -13.54 21.62 6.08
CA ARG A 850 -12.79 22.17 7.23
C ARG A 850 -13.61 23.15 8.08
N PHE A 851 -14.58 23.83 7.48
CA PHE A 851 -15.45 24.77 8.19
C PHE A 851 -16.51 24.08 9.06
N LEU A 852 -16.66 22.76 8.95
CA LEU A 852 -17.46 21.95 9.88
C LEU A 852 -16.67 21.64 11.16
N ALA A 853 -15.33 21.73 11.12
CA ALA A 853 -14.48 21.39 12.25
C ALA A 853 -14.70 22.36 13.40
N SER A 854 -14.72 21.84 14.62
CA SER A 854 -14.74 22.65 15.84
C SER A 854 -14.03 21.93 16.98
N THR A 855 -13.82 22.65 18.09
CA THR A 855 -13.30 22.05 19.32
C THR A 855 -14.27 22.26 20.47
N CYS A 856 -14.24 21.36 21.44
CA CYS A 856 -15.00 21.52 22.66
C CYS A 856 -14.28 22.50 23.59
N SER A 857 -15.01 23.52 24.06
CA SER A 857 -14.52 24.54 25.01
C SER A 857 -15.05 24.33 26.45
N HIS A 858 -15.84 23.28 26.72
CA HIS A 858 -16.46 23.05 28.02
C HIS A 858 -15.46 22.47 29.05
N ALA A 859 -15.27 23.19 30.17
CA ALA A 859 -14.30 22.83 31.21
C ALA A 859 -14.67 21.61 32.08
N GLY A 860 -15.97 21.27 32.18
CA GLY A 860 -16.49 20.21 33.06
C GLY A 860 -16.48 18.79 32.49
N GLY A 861 -16.04 18.61 31.23
CA GLY A 861 -16.25 17.37 30.48
C GLY A 861 -17.72 17.15 30.11
N HIS A 862 -17.99 16.21 29.21
CA HIS A 862 -19.35 15.87 28.77
C HIS A 862 -19.79 14.52 29.35
N GLN A 863 -21.11 14.28 29.37
CA GLN A 863 -21.65 13.00 29.81
C GLN A 863 -21.11 11.84 28.95
N SER A 864 -20.49 10.86 29.60
CA SER A 864 -20.00 9.66 28.93
C SER A 864 -21.15 8.71 28.62
N VAL A 865 -21.33 8.38 27.34
CA VAL A 865 -22.28 7.36 26.86
C VAL A 865 -21.68 5.94 26.84
N ALA A 866 -20.41 5.79 27.22
CA ALA A 866 -19.70 4.51 27.22
C ALA A 866 -20.18 3.61 28.37
N GLY A 867 -20.69 2.42 28.03
CA GLY A 867 -21.11 1.39 29.01
C GLY A 867 -22.49 1.60 29.63
N THR A 868 -23.13 2.74 29.37
CA THR A 868 -24.46 3.07 29.91
C THR A 868 -25.56 2.41 29.07
N ARG A 869 -26.54 1.79 29.73
CA ARG A 869 -27.72 1.18 29.09
C ARG A 869 -28.96 2.02 29.37
N ASP A 870 -29.91 2.02 28.44
CA ASP A 870 -31.24 2.58 28.63
C ASP A 870 -32.16 1.61 29.40
N GLU A 871 -33.39 2.06 29.67
CA GLU A 871 -34.45 1.29 30.36
C GLU A 871 -34.80 -0.02 29.64
N HIS A 872 -34.46 -0.14 28.35
CA HIS A 872 -34.67 -1.33 27.52
C HIS A 872 -33.42 -2.21 27.38
N GLY A 873 -32.35 -1.90 28.12
CA GLY A 873 -31.11 -2.67 28.13
C GLY A 873 -30.20 -2.45 26.91
N THR A 874 -30.51 -1.48 26.04
CA THR A 874 -29.69 -1.13 24.87
C THR A 874 -28.61 -0.12 25.26
N PHE A 875 -27.41 -0.23 24.69
CA PHE A 875 -26.34 0.72 25.00
C PHE A 875 -26.64 2.10 24.41
N LEU A 876 -26.60 3.16 25.23
CA LEU A 876 -26.82 4.54 24.80
C LEU A 876 -25.89 4.97 23.66
N SER A 877 -24.65 4.44 23.63
CA SER A 877 -23.71 4.65 22.52
C SER A 877 -24.23 4.22 21.14
N GLN A 878 -25.13 3.23 21.07
CA GLN A 878 -25.71 2.75 19.81
C GLN A 878 -26.73 3.75 19.23
N ARG A 879 -27.51 4.42 20.08
CA ARG A 879 -28.45 5.47 19.66
C ARG A 879 -27.74 6.71 19.10
N THR A 880 -26.49 6.94 19.50
CA THR A 880 -25.71 8.07 18.97
C THR A 880 -25.11 7.79 17.58
N ALA A 881 -25.21 6.57 17.04
CA ALA A 881 -24.54 6.19 15.80
C ALA A 881 -25.06 6.99 14.58
N GLU A 882 -26.35 7.33 14.58
CA GLU A 882 -26.98 8.17 13.56
C GLU A 882 -26.54 9.63 13.66
N TYR A 883 -26.40 10.33 12.53
CA TYR A 883 -26.11 11.75 12.51
C TYR A 883 -27.32 12.58 12.95
N PRO A 884 -27.16 13.54 13.88
CA PRO A 884 -28.19 14.52 14.18
C PRO A 884 -28.49 15.39 12.95
N SER A 885 -29.74 15.88 12.83
CA SER A 885 -30.13 16.73 11.69
C SER A 885 -29.24 17.96 11.52
N GLN A 886 -28.74 18.54 12.61
CA GLN A 886 -27.84 19.69 12.57
C GLN A 886 -26.47 19.37 11.93
N VAL A 887 -25.97 18.14 12.08
CA VAL A 887 -24.74 17.71 11.39
C VAL A 887 -25.03 17.55 9.90
N ALA A 888 -26.15 16.91 9.56
CA ALA A 888 -26.57 16.69 8.18
C ALA A 888 -26.83 18.00 7.42
N GLU A 889 -27.49 18.97 8.05
CA GLU A 889 -27.74 20.32 7.51
C GLU A 889 -26.45 21.10 7.28
N LYS A 890 -25.51 21.07 8.24
CA LYS A 890 -24.21 21.72 8.07
C LYS A 890 -23.39 21.06 6.95
N PHE A 891 -23.40 19.73 6.87
CA PHE A 891 -22.76 18.97 5.81
C PHE A 891 -23.32 19.35 4.44
N SER A 892 -24.64 19.28 4.28
CA SER A 892 -25.31 19.56 3.00
C SER A 892 -25.14 21.01 2.58
N ALA A 893 -25.20 21.97 3.52
CA ALA A 893 -24.94 23.38 3.24
C ALA A 893 -23.54 23.65 2.68
N LYS A 894 -22.55 22.79 2.95
CA LYS A 894 -21.21 22.87 2.34
C LYS A 894 -21.10 22.06 1.05
N ALA A 895 -21.68 20.87 1.03
CA ALA A 895 -21.63 19.95 -0.10
C ALA A 895 -22.42 20.45 -1.32
N VAL A 896 -23.50 21.21 -1.11
CA VAL A 896 -24.40 21.69 -2.16
C VAL A 896 -23.68 22.46 -3.27
N HIS A 897 -22.59 23.16 -2.95
CA HIS A 897 -21.78 23.91 -3.91
C HIS A 897 -21.04 23.04 -4.94
N LEU A 898 -20.96 21.73 -4.72
CA LEU A 898 -20.40 20.79 -5.68
C LEU A 898 -21.35 20.45 -6.83
N PHE A 899 -22.66 20.71 -6.66
CA PHE A 899 -23.71 20.26 -7.57
C PHE A 899 -24.30 21.44 -8.34
N SER A 900 -24.36 21.31 -9.66
CA SER A 900 -25.00 22.28 -10.56
C SER A 900 -26.53 22.26 -10.49
N SER A 901 -27.10 21.13 -10.07
CA SER A 901 -28.56 20.90 -9.96
C SER A 901 -29.19 21.42 -8.66
N ALA A 902 -28.40 21.98 -7.74
CA ALA A 902 -28.85 22.40 -6.42
C ALA A 902 -29.94 23.49 -6.46
N ARG A 903 -31.12 23.19 -5.91
CA ARG A 903 -32.28 24.08 -5.79
C ARG A 903 -32.98 23.91 -4.43
N PRO A 904 -32.93 24.91 -3.52
CA PRO A 904 -33.47 24.81 -2.14
C PRO A 904 -35.00 24.62 -2.00
N ALA A 905 -35.75 24.52 -3.10
CA ALA A 905 -37.22 24.51 -3.11
C ALA A 905 -37.85 23.26 -3.74
N TYR A 906 -37.04 22.30 -4.20
CA TYR A 906 -37.50 21.06 -4.81
C TYR A 906 -36.87 19.88 -4.09
N SER A 907 -37.60 19.27 -3.17
CA SER A 907 -37.17 18.00 -2.58
C SER A 907 -37.31 16.89 -3.63
N VAL A 908 -36.25 16.10 -3.80
CA VAL A 908 -36.24 14.94 -4.72
C VAL A 908 -36.09 13.68 -3.89
N SER A 909 -36.94 12.68 -4.15
CA SER A 909 -36.81 11.37 -3.52
C SER A 909 -35.47 10.72 -3.88
N PRO A 910 -34.85 9.96 -2.96
CA PRO A 910 -33.67 9.16 -3.30
C PRO A 910 -33.91 8.28 -4.54
N CYS A 911 -32.89 8.13 -5.38
CA CYS A 911 -33.00 7.30 -6.59
C CYS A 911 -32.61 5.84 -6.29
N SER A 912 -33.11 4.90 -7.09
CA SER A 912 -32.71 3.50 -7.01
C SER A 912 -31.37 3.23 -7.72
N LEU A 913 -30.70 2.13 -7.37
CA LEU A 913 -29.47 1.70 -8.05
C LEU A 913 -29.72 1.50 -9.55
N LYS A 914 -30.88 0.95 -9.92
CA LYS A 914 -31.28 0.80 -11.33
C LYS A 914 -31.36 2.14 -12.06
N PHE A 915 -31.93 3.17 -11.44
CA PHE A 915 -31.97 4.52 -12.02
C PHE A 915 -30.58 5.13 -12.15
N ALA A 916 -29.75 5.01 -11.11
CA ALA A 916 -28.38 5.51 -11.10
C ALA A 916 -27.54 4.88 -12.23
N LEU A 917 -27.65 3.56 -12.41
CA LEU A 917 -27.00 2.83 -13.50
C LEU A 917 -27.53 3.22 -14.88
N ALA A 918 -28.84 3.46 -15.02
CA ALA A 918 -29.42 3.95 -16.26
C ALA A 918 -28.98 5.38 -16.61
N SER A 919 -28.56 6.15 -15.61
CA SER A 919 -28.05 7.51 -15.74
C SER A 919 -26.55 7.57 -16.10
N VAL A 920 -25.87 6.42 -16.12
CA VAL A 920 -24.48 6.33 -16.62
C VAL A 920 -24.45 6.79 -18.07
N PRO A 921 -23.60 7.77 -18.45
CA PRO A 921 -23.58 8.32 -19.79
C PRO A 921 -23.32 7.22 -20.80
N LYS A 922 -24.30 6.94 -21.67
CA LYS A 922 -24.12 6.06 -22.83
C LYS A 922 -23.29 6.82 -23.85
N LYS A 923 -22.06 6.35 -24.06
CA LYS A 923 -21.07 7.00 -24.92
C LYS A 923 -21.38 6.69 -26.40
N PRO A 924 -21.44 7.69 -27.31
CA PRO A 924 -21.50 7.43 -28.75
C PRO A 924 -20.41 6.47 -29.22
N ARG A 925 -20.64 5.65 -30.26
CA ARG A 925 -19.59 4.78 -30.85
C ARG A 925 -18.34 5.58 -31.25
N SER A 926 -18.53 6.85 -31.62
CA SER A 926 -17.49 7.82 -31.99
C SER A 926 -16.86 8.56 -30.80
N SER A 927 -17.45 8.46 -29.61
CA SER A 927 -16.93 9.09 -28.40
C SER A 927 -15.83 8.25 -27.77
N THR A 928 -15.01 8.85 -26.93
CA THR A 928 -13.73 8.26 -26.54
C THR A 928 -13.75 7.57 -25.15
N PRO A 929 -13.03 6.43 -24.95
CA PRO A 929 -13.23 5.52 -23.81
C PRO A 929 -12.30 5.72 -22.61
N THR A 930 -12.82 6.03 -21.41
CA THR A 930 -12.09 6.26 -20.13
C THR A 930 -11.51 5.00 -19.49
N ALA A 931 -10.20 4.93 -19.24
CA ALA A 931 -9.56 3.82 -18.52
C ALA A 931 -8.26 4.26 -17.80
N ALA A 932 -7.88 3.60 -16.70
CA ALA A 932 -6.85 4.10 -15.77
C ALA A 932 -5.44 3.49 -15.89
N GLN A 933 -5.22 2.24 -16.36
CA GLN A 933 -3.89 1.65 -16.60
C GLN A 933 -3.92 0.52 -17.64
N ASP A 934 -2.98 0.49 -18.58
CA ASP A 934 -2.95 -0.43 -19.75
C ASP A 934 -1.68 -1.31 -19.84
N GLY A 935 -0.76 -1.17 -18.89
CA GLY A 935 0.51 -1.90 -18.88
C GLY A 935 1.63 -1.25 -19.72
N GLY A 936 1.38 -0.12 -20.37
CA GLY A 936 2.38 0.64 -21.14
C GLY A 936 3.26 1.58 -20.31
N GLY A 937 3.19 1.52 -18.97
CA GLY A 937 3.98 2.35 -18.06
C GLY A 937 3.29 3.64 -17.61
N ILE A 938 4.01 4.49 -16.86
CA ILE A 938 3.47 5.67 -16.16
C ILE A 938 2.96 6.78 -17.08
N TYR A 939 3.34 6.76 -18.36
CA TYR A 939 2.90 7.71 -19.38
C TYR A 939 1.85 7.13 -20.33
N SER A 940 1.54 5.84 -20.23
CA SER A 940 0.54 5.18 -21.06
C SER A 940 -0.83 5.27 -20.40
N LEU A 941 -1.81 5.70 -21.18
CA LEU A 941 -3.20 5.80 -20.76
C LEU A 941 -4.01 4.91 -21.71
N PRO A 942 -4.78 3.93 -21.21
CA PRO A 942 -5.62 3.08 -22.07
C PRO A 942 -6.68 3.88 -22.82
N ASP A 943 -6.99 5.07 -22.33
CA ASP A 943 -7.80 6.05 -23.03
C ASP A 943 -6.93 7.07 -23.75
N TRP A 944 -6.78 6.91 -25.07
CA TRP A 944 -6.11 7.88 -25.93
C TRP A 944 -6.77 9.29 -25.94
N SER A 945 -7.94 9.46 -25.32
CA SER A 945 -8.64 10.74 -25.19
C SER A 945 -8.56 11.40 -23.82
N LEU A 946 -7.96 10.73 -22.84
CA LEU A 946 -7.69 11.27 -21.52
C LEU A 946 -6.20 11.54 -21.43
N GLY A 947 -5.87 12.80 -21.15
CA GLY A 947 -4.53 13.36 -21.20
C GLY A 947 -4.63 14.84 -21.53
N PRO A 948 -3.66 15.67 -21.14
CA PRO A 948 -3.83 17.11 -21.27
C PRO A 948 -3.94 17.50 -22.75
N ARG A 949 -5.04 18.15 -23.14
CA ARG A 949 -5.35 18.59 -24.52
C ARG A 949 -4.37 19.62 -25.10
N TYR A 950 -3.18 19.76 -24.51
CA TYR A 950 -2.13 20.67 -24.96
C TYR A 950 -1.28 20.04 -26.08
N GLN A 951 -1.34 18.72 -26.29
CA GLN A 951 -0.69 18.04 -27.42
C GLN A 951 -1.70 17.75 -28.54
N SER A 952 -1.30 18.02 -29.79
CA SER A 952 -2.11 17.76 -30.99
C SER A 952 -2.18 16.25 -31.31
N ASP A 953 -3.37 15.72 -31.61
CA ASP A 953 -3.58 14.34 -32.08
C ASP A 953 -2.92 14.13 -33.45
N SER A 954 -1.64 13.79 -33.42
CA SER A 954 -0.80 13.68 -34.61
C SER A 954 -1.16 12.45 -35.44
N LEU A 955 -2.02 11.53 -34.96
CA LEU A 955 -2.43 10.32 -35.70
C LEU A 955 -3.86 10.42 -36.23
N HIS A 956 -4.53 11.57 -36.09
CA HIS A 956 -5.95 11.73 -36.41
C HIS A 956 -6.31 11.27 -37.83
N ASP A 957 -5.62 11.83 -38.83
CA ASP A 957 -5.93 11.60 -40.24
C ASP A 957 -5.62 10.17 -40.67
N LEU A 958 -4.46 9.64 -40.22
CA LEU A 958 -4.06 8.26 -40.48
C LEU A 958 -5.09 7.26 -39.90
N ARG A 959 -5.56 7.52 -38.68
CA ARG A 959 -6.57 6.69 -38.00
C ARG A 959 -7.90 6.70 -38.75
N LYS A 960 -8.35 7.86 -39.22
CA LYS A 960 -9.59 7.99 -40.01
C LYS A 960 -9.50 7.24 -41.33
N GLU A 961 -8.38 7.40 -42.05
CA GLU A 961 -8.11 6.69 -43.29
C GLU A 961 -8.16 5.16 -43.08
N TRP A 962 -7.47 4.66 -42.05
CA TRP A 962 -7.44 3.24 -41.74
C TRP A 962 -8.79 2.71 -41.30
N GLN A 963 -9.53 3.44 -40.48
CA GLN A 963 -10.87 3.03 -40.04
C GLN A 963 -11.81 2.83 -41.24
N SER A 964 -11.82 3.78 -42.19
CA SER A 964 -12.61 3.65 -43.42
C SER A 964 -12.15 2.47 -44.27
N TRP A 965 -10.85 2.29 -44.45
CA TRP A 965 -10.30 1.20 -45.24
C TRP A 965 -10.58 -0.19 -44.64
N LEU A 966 -10.43 -0.36 -43.32
CA LEU A 966 -10.69 -1.61 -42.61
C LEU A 966 -12.16 -2.05 -42.78
N LEU A 967 -13.09 -1.11 -42.71
CA LEU A 967 -14.52 -1.36 -42.89
C LEU A 967 -14.86 -1.71 -44.35
N GLN A 968 -14.30 -0.96 -45.31
CA GLN A 968 -14.51 -1.23 -46.74
C GLN A 968 -14.00 -2.61 -47.15
N ASN A 969 -12.85 -3.04 -46.62
CA ASN A 969 -12.24 -4.35 -46.91
C ASN A 969 -12.74 -5.48 -45.99
N ARG A 970 -13.73 -5.20 -45.14
CA ARG A 970 -14.35 -6.17 -44.21
C ARG A 970 -13.33 -6.90 -43.34
N ILE A 971 -12.25 -6.22 -42.94
CA ILE A 971 -11.15 -6.81 -42.16
C ILE A 971 -11.63 -7.40 -40.82
N PRO A 972 -12.54 -6.76 -40.04
CA PRO A 972 -13.03 -7.36 -38.79
C PRO A 972 -13.70 -8.73 -38.98
N LEU A 973 -14.49 -8.90 -40.05
CA LEU A 973 -15.15 -10.17 -40.36
C LEU A 973 -14.13 -11.24 -40.78
N ARG A 974 -13.15 -10.86 -41.61
CA ARG A 974 -12.05 -11.75 -42.01
C ARG A 974 -11.22 -12.18 -40.82
N LEU A 975 -10.94 -11.28 -39.88
CA LEU A 975 -10.20 -11.58 -38.65
C LEU A 975 -10.96 -12.58 -37.78
N GLN A 976 -12.27 -12.37 -37.58
CA GLN A 976 -13.10 -13.31 -36.81
C GLN A 976 -13.09 -14.71 -37.42
N GLN A 977 -13.22 -14.81 -38.74
CA GLN A 977 -13.12 -16.09 -39.46
C GLN A 977 -11.72 -16.71 -39.31
N HIS A 978 -10.67 -15.89 -39.41
CA HIS A 978 -9.28 -16.32 -39.27
C HIS A 978 -9.00 -16.97 -37.91
N VAL A 979 -9.53 -16.37 -36.84
CA VAL A 979 -9.44 -16.89 -35.46
C VAL A 979 -10.28 -18.15 -35.31
N ALA A 980 -11.50 -18.17 -35.83
CA ALA A 980 -12.39 -19.34 -35.75
C ALA A 980 -11.81 -20.58 -36.46
N GLU A 981 -11.07 -20.37 -37.55
CA GLU A 981 -10.40 -21.43 -38.32
C GLU A 981 -9.00 -21.79 -37.80
N ALA A 982 -8.50 -21.10 -36.77
CA ALA A 982 -7.11 -21.22 -36.29
C ALA A 982 -6.07 -21.14 -37.43
N SER A 983 -6.29 -20.22 -38.37
CA SER A 983 -5.50 -20.13 -39.60
C SER A 983 -4.08 -19.60 -39.34
N ASN A 984 -3.09 -20.18 -40.04
CA ASN A 984 -1.68 -19.76 -39.99
C ASN A 984 -1.28 -18.88 -41.20
N LYS A 985 -2.22 -18.54 -42.08
CA LYS A 985 -1.93 -17.71 -43.27
C LYS A 985 -1.89 -16.23 -42.88
N PRO A 986 -1.15 -15.36 -43.60
CA PRO A 986 -1.25 -13.92 -43.38
C PRO A 986 -2.68 -13.42 -43.56
N LEU A 987 -3.18 -12.60 -42.62
CA LEU A 987 -4.52 -12.00 -42.71
C LEU A 987 -4.65 -11.05 -43.91
N PHE A 988 -3.59 -10.29 -44.19
CA PHE A 988 -3.51 -9.30 -45.26
C PHE A 988 -2.79 -9.85 -46.49
N SER A 989 -3.25 -9.45 -47.67
CA SER A 989 -2.57 -9.72 -48.93
C SER A 989 -1.33 -8.83 -49.10
N LYS A 990 -0.46 -9.16 -50.07
CA LYS A 990 0.71 -8.32 -50.41
C LYS A 990 0.28 -6.93 -50.89
N GLU A 991 -0.79 -6.84 -51.67
CA GLU A 991 -1.35 -5.59 -52.18
C GLU A 991 -1.92 -4.72 -51.05
N GLU A 992 -2.64 -5.34 -50.10
CA GLU A 992 -3.17 -4.67 -48.90
C GLU A 992 -2.04 -4.15 -48.00
N THR A 993 -0.98 -4.95 -47.85
CA THR A 993 0.21 -4.55 -47.08
C THR A 993 0.92 -3.36 -47.72
N GLU A 994 1.04 -3.35 -49.06
CA GLU A 994 1.65 -2.24 -49.79
C GLU A 994 0.80 -0.96 -49.74
N TRP A 995 -0.52 -1.10 -49.74
CA TRP A 995 -1.44 0.01 -49.52
C TRP A 995 -1.24 0.64 -48.13
N LEU A 996 -1.13 -0.18 -47.07
CA LEU A 996 -0.88 0.29 -45.71
C LEU A 996 0.46 1.02 -45.58
N ARG A 997 1.53 0.50 -46.21
CA ARG A 997 2.84 1.18 -46.29
C ARG A 997 2.74 2.53 -46.99
N SER A 998 1.99 2.59 -48.08
CA SER A 998 1.74 3.83 -48.82
C SER A 998 0.94 4.86 -48.00
N SER A 999 0.03 4.42 -47.12
CA SER A 999 -0.69 5.28 -46.20
C SER A 999 0.24 5.95 -45.17
N PHE A 1000 1.18 5.20 -44.59
CA PHE A 1000 2.22 5.79 -43.74
C PHE A 1000 3.09 6.82 -44.48
N LYS A 1001 3.41 6.57 -45.76
CA LYS A 1001 4.14 7.54 -46.58
C LYS A 1001 3.35 8.85 -46.74
N ARG A 1002 2.07 8.78 -47.13
CA ARG A 1002 1.17 9.95 -47.21
C ARG A 1002 1.11 10.71 -45.88
N PHE A 1003 1.03 9.97 -44.78
CA PHE A 1003 1.01 10.53 -43.43
C PHE A 1003 2.30 11.30 -43.11
N SER A 1004 3.47 10.73 -43.43
CA SER A 1004 4.76 11.40 -43.23
C SER A 1004 4.90 12.65 -44.08
N ASP A 1005 4.53 12.58 -45.36
CA ASP A 1005 4.64 13.72 -46.30
C ASP A 1005 3.85 14.95 -45.78
N ALA A 1006 2.75 14.72 -45.05
CA ALA A 1006 1.96 15.78 -44.43
C ALA A 1006 2.59 16.39 -43.16
N HIS A 1007 3.44 15.65 -42.42
CA HIS A 1007 3.96 16.05 -41.10
C HIS A 1007 5.44 16.46 -41.11
N SER A 1008 6.29 15.83 -41.94
CA SER A 1008 7.69 16.20 -42.10
C SER A 1008 8.28 15.59 -43.38
N PRO A 1009 8.78 16.41 -44.33
CA PRO A 1009 9.33 15.93 -45.61
C PRO A 1009 10.77 15.37 -45.51
N CYS A 1010 11.35 15.26 -44.32
CA CYS A 1010 12.80 15.11 -44.16
C CYS A 1010 13.34 13.67 -44.30
N GLN A 1011 12.52 12.62 -44.18
CA GLN A 1011 12.95 11.22 -44.29
C GLN A 1011 11.86 10.33 -44.89
N ASP A 1012 12.21 9.21 -45.52
CA ASP A 1012 11.28 8.20 -46.09
C ASP A 1012 11.17 6.98 -45.15
N TRP A 1013 10.05 6.23 -45.18
CA TRP A 1013 9.85 5.09 -44.26
C TRP A 1013 10.71 3.90 -44.68
N ASN A 1014 11.44 3.30 -43.73
CA ASN A 1014 12.18 2.07 -43.97
C ASN A 1014 11.48 0.86 -43.33
N PHE A 1015 10.84 0.03 -44.16
CA PHE A 1015 10.19 -1.22 -43.76
C PHE A 1015 11.08 -2.46 -43.96
N SER A 1016 12.40 -2.29 -44.09
CA SER A 1016 13.33 -3.42 -44.16
C SER A 1016 13.27 -4.23 -42.86
N VAL A 1017 13.38 -5.55 -43.01
CA VAL A 1017 13.48 -6.50 -41.89
C VAL A 1017 14.89 -7.04 -41.89
N THR A 1018 15.57 -6.92 -40.75
CA THR A 1018 16.92 -7.45 -40.55
C THR A 1018 16.87 -8.96 -40.35
N GLU A 1019 17.87 -9.69 -40.86
CA GLU A 1019 17.99 -11.12 -40.63
C GLU A 1019 18.09 -11.43 -39.12
N GLY A 1020 17.38 -12.47 -38.67
CA GLY A 1020 17.29 -12.82 -37.24
C GLY A 1020 16.38 -11.92 -36.39
N GLN A 1021 15.82 -10.84 -36.96
CA GLN A 1021 14.97 -9.89 -36.24
C GLN A 1021 13.75 -9.48 -37.09
N PRO A 1022 12.63 -10.22 -37.00
CA PRO A 1022 11.49 -10.15 -37.93
C PRO A 1022 10.58 -8.91 -37.71
N TYR A 1023 11.17 -7.76 -37.40
CA TYR A 1023 10.49 -6.52 -37.09
C TYR A 1023 10.95 -5.40 -38.02
N CYS A 1024 10.01 -4.54 -38.43
CA CYS A 1024 10.34 -3.30 -39.15
C CYS A 1024 10.83 -2.22 -38.16
N LEU A 1025 11.95 -2.48 -37.47
CA LEU A 1025 12.41 -1.64 -36.35
C LEU A 1025 12.67 -0.18 -36.74
N SER A 1026 13.21 0.07 -37.94
CA SER A 1026 13.44 1.42 -38.42
C SER A 1026 12.15 2.21 -38.62
N ALA A 1027 11.08 1.54 -39.08
CA ALA A 1027 9.76 2.16 -39.16
C ALA A 1027 9.20 2.45 -37.76
N LEU A 1028 9.31 1.50 -36.83
CA LEU A 1028 8.79 1.67 -35.47
C LEU A 1028 9.54 2.77 -34.68
N GLU A 1029 10.87 2.82 -34.78
CA GLU A 1029 11.70 3.87 -34.19
C GLU A 1029 11.31 5.25 -34.72
N ARG A 1030 11.10 5.34 -36.03
CA ARG A 1030 10.65 6.57 -36.66
C ARG A 1030 9.28 7.01 -36.16
N LEU A 1031 8.32 6.08 -36.09
CA LEU A 1031 6.99 6.37 -35.56
C LEU A 1031 7.08 6.88 -34.11
N SER A 1032 7.85 6.19 -33.28
CA SER A 1032 8.12 6.56 -31.89
C SER A 1032 8.73 7.97 -31.77
N THR A 1033 9.73 8.27 -32.59
CA THR A 1033 10.38 9.60 -32.64
C THR A 1033 9.40 10.69 -33.09
N MET A 1034 8.60 10.42 -34.13
CA MET A 1034 7.58 11.36 -34.62
C MET A 1034 6.51 11.67 -33.58
N LEU A 1035 6.16 10.69 -32.75
CA LEU A 1035 5.14 10.84 -31.70
C LEU A 1035 5.72 11.38 -30.37
N GLY A 1036 7.04 11.56 -30.27
CA GLY A 1036 7.68 12.00 -29.03
C GLY A 1036 7.50 10.99 -27.88
N ASP A 1037 7.58 9.70 -28.20
CA ASP A 1037 7.48 8.61 -27.22
C ASP A 1037 8.50 8.79 -26.08
N LYS A 1038 8.09 8.40 -24.88
CA LYS A 1038 8.92 8.53 -23.66
C LYS A 1038 9.97 7.43 -23.56
N ASP A 1039 9.70 6.25 -24.11
CA ASP A 1039 10.71 5.18 -24.18
C ASP A 1039 11.63 5.38 -25.38
N THR A 1040 12.58 6.29 -25.22
CA THR A 1040 13.59 6.58 -26.24
C THR A 1040 14.67 5.49 -26.36
N SER A 1041 14.67 4.49 -25.46
CA SER A 1041 15.73 3.49 -25.36
C SER A 1041 15.42 2.18 -26.10
N LEU A 1042 14.13 1.86 -26.27
CA LEU A 1042 13.66 0.57 -26.77
C LEU A 1042 14.17 0.21 -28.17
N PHE A 1043 13.90 1.04 -29.17
CA PHE A 1043 14.24 0.72 -30.56
C PHE A 1043 15.75 0.74 -30.84
N PRO A 1044 16.53 1.70 -30.32
CA PRO A 1044 17.99 1.64 -30.41
C PRO A 1044 18.57 0.38 -29.78
N ALA A 1045 18.01 -0.07 -28.64
CA ALA A 1045 18.42 -1.31 -28.00
C ALA A 1045 18.08 -2.54 -28.85
N LEU A 1046 16.86 -2.61 -29.41
CA LEU A 1046 16.45 -3.71 -30.29
C LEU A 1046 17.33 -3.79 -31.54
N GLN A 1047 17.61 -2.67 -32.22
CA GLN A 1047 18.42 -2.65 -33.44
C GLN A 1047 19.88 -3.08 -33.22
N LYS A 1048 20.46 -2.75 -32.06
CA LYS A 1048 21.80 -3.18 -31.67
C LYS A 1048 21.84 -4.62 -31.15
N GLY A 1049 20.69 -5.18 -30.80
CA GLY A 1049 20.55 -6.37 -29.98
C GLY A 1049 20.31 -6.02 -28.51
N VAL A 1050 19.39 -6.77 -27.90
CA VAL A 1050 18.95 -6.54 -26.52
C VAL A 1050 20.00 -7.04 -25.53
N PRO A 1051 20.31 -6.24 -24.51
CA PRO A 1051 21.14 -6.71 -23.40
C PRO A 1051 20.36 -7.73 -22.57
N THR A 1052 21.01 -8.81 -22.16
CA THR A 1052 20.40 -9.87 -21.35
C THR A 1052 20.21 -9.50 -19.88
N GLY A 1053 20.79 -8.38 -19.44
CA GLY A 1053 20.86 -7.97 -18.04
C GLY A 1053 22.03 -8.59 -17.27
N PHE A 1054 22.68 -9.61 -17.83
CA PHE A 1054 23.93 -10.15 -17.30
C PHE A 1054 25.04 -9.10 -17.42
N ASP A 1055 25.74 -8.80 -16.32
CA ASP A 1055 26.66 -7.65 -16.16
C ASP A 1055 26.00 -6.24 -16.29
N GLY A 1056 24.71 -6.10 -15.98
CA GLY A 1056 24.11 -4.78 -15.67
C GLY A 1056 23.84 -3.82 -16.84
N ASP A 1057 23.57 -4.34 -18.05
CA ASP A 1057 23.49 -3.55 -19.30
C ASP A 1057 22.07 -3.25 -19.80
N ILE A 1058 21.02 -3.45 -18.99
CA ILE A 1058 19.66 -3.07 -19.41
C ILE A 1058 19.48 -1.56 -19.16
N PRO A 1059 19.31 -0.73 -20.22
CA PRO A 1059 19.01 0.69 -20.05
C PRO A 1059 17.63 0.86 -19.43
N ARG A 1060 17.44 1.95 -18.68
CA ARG A 1060 16.12 2.34 -18.18
C ARG A 1060 15.29 2.91 -19.32
N SER A 1061 14.06 2.43 -19.45
CA SER A 1061 13.02 3.00 -20.32
C SER A 1061 12.53 4.35 -19.82
N HIS A 1062 12.62 4.60 -18.51
CA HIS A 1062 12.02 5.73 -17.80
C HIS A 1062 10.48 5.79 -17.89
N THR A 1063 9.84 4.80 -18.50
CA THR A 1063 8.39 4.67 -18.58
C THR A 1063 7.85 3.71 -17.52
N LEU A 1064 8.71 2.91 -16.91
CA LEU A 1064 8.36 1.94 -15.87
C LEU A 1064 8.86 2.37 -14.49
N ARG A 1065 8.29 1.81 -13.42
CA ARG A 1065 8.68 2.20 -12.04
C ARG A 1065 10.10 1.70 -11.76
N PRO A 1066 11.02 2.54 -11.24
CA PRO A 1066 12.36 2.08 -10.88
C PRO A 1066 12.31 1.02 -9.78
N ARG A 1067 13.18 0.01 -9.88
CA ARG A 1067 13.39 -0.98 -8.83
C ARG A 1067 14.22 -0.37 -7.69
N ASP A 1068 13.90 -0.71 -6.44
CA ASP A 1068 14.64 -0.25 -5.26
C ASP A 1068 16.11 -0.72 -5.32
N PRO A 1069 17.10 0.20 -5.30
CA PRO A 1069 18.52 -0.14 -5.37
C PRO A 1069 19.01 -0.98 -4.18
N ASN A 1070 18.31 -0.99 -3.04
CA ASN A 1070 18.66 -1.82 -1.88
C ASN A 1070 18.32 -3.31 -2.06
N ASN A 1071 17.75 -3.69 -3.21
CA ASN A 1071 17.30 -5.06 -3.53
C ASN A 1071 18.19 -5.75 -4.59
N SER A 1072 19.45 -5.30 -4.75
CA SER A 1072 20.43 -5.97 -5.61
C SER A 1072 20.96 -7.23 -4.93
N ASP A 1073 20.68 -8.38 -5.51
CA ASP A 1073 21.25 -9.66 -5.06
C ASP A 1073 22.75 -9.69 -5.35
N GLU A 1074 23.56 -10.23 -4.43
CA GLU A 1074 24.98 -10.44 -4.68
C GLU A 1074 25.17 -11.43 -5.85
N PRO A 1075 26.10 -11.15 -6.78
CA PRO A 1075 26.35 -12.03 -7.92
C PRO A 1075 26.74 -13.43 -7.44
N THR A 1076 26.10 -14.45 -8.02
CA THR A 1076 26.28 -15.86 -7.65
C THR A 1076 26.99 -16.61 -8.78
N ASP A 1077 27.86 -17.57 -8.45
CA ASP A 1077 28.56 -18.34 -9.49
C ASP A 1077 27.59 -19.06 -10.44
N LEU A 1078 27.88 -19.01 -11.74
CA LEU A 1078 27.16 -19.74 -12.77
C LEU A 1078 27.40 -21.25 -12.63
N LEU A 1079 26.36 -22.05 -12.92
CA LEU A 1079 26.43 -23.50 -12.78
C LEU A 1079 26.27 -24.21 -14.12
N VAL A 1080 26.90 -25.37 -14.23
CA VAL A 1080 26.70 -26.33 -15.33
C VAL A 1080 25.87 -27.48 -14.78
N CYS A 1081 24.62 -27.57 -15.22
CA CYS A 1081 23.72 -28.64 -14.80
C CYS A 1081 23.85 -29.84 -15.75
N GLU A 1082 24.00 -31.04 -15.18
CA GLU A 1082 24.01 -32.29 -15.94
C GLU A 1082 22.59 -32.89 -16.06
N GLY A 1083 22.36 -33.61 -17.16
CA GLY A 1083 21.10 -34.32 -17.47
C GLY A 1083 19.97 -33.40 -17.92
N ASN A 1084 18.81 -33.97 -18.28
CA ASN A 1084 17.61 -33.22 -18.67
C ASN A 1084 16.50 -33.40 -17.65
N TRP A 1085 15.42 -32.63 -17.77
CA TRP A 1085 14.24 -32.87 -16.95
C TRP A 1085 13.54 -34.16 -17.40
N GLN A 1086 12.86 -34.85 -16.46
CA GLN A 1086 12.18 -36.12 -16.73
C GLN A 1086 11.22 -36.07 -17.92
N GLY A 1087 10.55 -34.93 -18.15
CA GLY A 1087 9.64 -34.77 -19.29
C GLY A 1087 10.34 -34.81 -20.66
N ALA A 1088 11.61 -34.41 -20.74
CA ALA A 1088 12.44 -34.54 -21.93
C ALA A 1088 13.06 -35.94 -22.04
N GLU A 1089 13.53 -36.52 -20.93
CA GLU A 1089 14.14 -37.86 -20.93
C GLU A 1089 13.12 -38.99 -21.21
N ALA A 1090 11.85 -38.77 -20.86
CA ALA A 1090 10.77 -39.72 -21.12
C ALA A 1090 10.41 -39.87 -22.61
N ASP A 1091 10.80 -38.91 -23.46
CA ASP A 1091 10.48 -38.89 -24.89
C ASP A 1091 11.68 -38.37 -25.73
N PRO A 1092 12.78 -39.14 -25.84
CA PRO A 1092 14.00 -38.68 -26.48
C PRO A 1092 13.85 -38.37 -27.98
N ALA A 1093 12.93 -39.06 -28.65
CA ALA A 1093 12.67 -38.84 -30.08
C ALA A 1093 12.03 -37.46 -30.31
N LEU A 1094 11.00 -37.12 -29.53
CA LEU A 1094 10.37 -35.81 -29.58
C LEU A 1094 11.33 -34.70 -29.12
N LEU A 1095 12.19 -34.98 -28.14
CA LEU A 1095 13.22 -34.03 -27.72
C LEU A 1095 14.15 -33.67 -28.87
N GLN A 1096 14.65 -34.68 -29.59
CA GLN A 1096 15.55 -34.50 -30.72
C GLN A 1096 14.88 -33.71 -31.85
N GLU A 1097 13.62 -34.06 -32.18
CA GLU A 1097 12.82 -33.32 -33.17
C GLU A 1097 12.70 -31.84 -32.80
N LEU A 1098 12.33 -31.52 -31.56
CA LEU A 1098 12.18 -30.13 -31.11
C LEU A 1098 13.52 -29.37 -31.04
N ILE A 1099 14.63 -30.05 -30.77
CA ILE A 1099 15.97 -29.43 -30.82
C ILE A 1099 16.34 -29.11 -32.28
N GLU A 1100 16.11 -30.04 -33.21
CA GLU A 1100 16.37 -29.82 -34.63
C GLU A 1100 15.51 -28.68 -35.21
N GLU A 1101 14.27 -28.53 -34.75
CA GLU A 1101 13.42 -27.38 -35.08
C GLU A 1101 14.04 -26.05 -34.61
N GLU A 1102 14.57 -25.98 -33.39
CA GLU A 1102 15.16 -24.75 -32.85
C GLU A 1102 16.53 -24.44 -33.48
N VAL A 1103 17.34 -25.46 -33.79
CA VAL A 1103 18.61 -25.32 -34.52
C VAL A 1103 18.35 -24.85 -35.95
N SER A 1104 17.41 -25.46 -36.66
CA SER A 1104 17.07 -25.07 -38.03
C SER A 1104 16.44 -23.67 -38.11
N ALA A 1105 15.75 -23.24 -37.05
CA ALA A 1105 15.26 -21.88 -36.92
C ALA A 1105 16.35 -20.86 -36.52
N GLY A 1106 17.56 -21.32 -36.16
CA GLY A 1106 18.67 -20.46 -35.75
C GLY A 1106 18.53 -19.86 -34.35
N TYR A 1107 17.67 -20.42 -33.49
CA TYR A 1107 17.48 -19.95 -32.11
C TYR A 1107 18.52 -20.51 -31.13
N ILE A 1108 19.10 -21.67 -31.46
CA ILE A 1108 20.17 -22.32 -30.71
C ILE A 1108 21.25 -22.84 -31.66
N GLU A 1109 22.47 -22.98 -31.16
CA GLU A 1109 23.60 -23.58 -31.89
C GLU A 1109 24.17 -24.79 -31.15
N GLU A 1110 24.70 -25.76 -31.89
CA GLU A 1110 25.40 -26.89 -31.31
C GLU A 1110 26.83 -26.49 -30.94
N VAL A 1111 27.22 -26.72 -29.69
CA VAL A 1111 28.60 -26.53 -29.21
C VAL A 1111 29.26 -27.90 -29.04
N PRO A 1112 30.45 -28.16 -29.62
CA PRO A 1112 31.03 -29.50 -29.68
C PRO A 1112 31.34 -30.13 -28.32
N SER A 1113 31.75 -29.32 -27.34
CA SER A 1113 32.00 -29.76 -25.98
C SER A 1113 31.94 -28.59 -24.99
N LEU A 1114 31.86 -28.91 -23.70
CA LEU A 1114 31.89 -27.92 -22.64
C LEU A 1114 33.25 -27.18 -22.57
N GLU A 1115 34.35 -27.88 -22.88
CA GLU A 1115 35.68 -27.28 -22.99
C GLU A 1115 35.75 -26.25 -24.12
N ALA A 1116 35.15 -26.54 -25.28
CA ALA A 1116 35.05 -25.58 -26.37
C ALA A 1116 34.24 -24.34 -25.97
N ALA A 1117 33.19 -24.51 -25.16
CA ALA A 1117 32.44 -23.39 -24.59
C ALA A 1117 33.30 -22.55 -23.63
N TYR A 1118 34.06 -23.19 -22.74
CA TYR A 1118 34.96 -22.50 -21.81
C TYR A 1118 36.08 -21.76 -22.53
N GLU A 1119 36.64 -22.32 -23.60
CA GLU A 1119 37.63 -21.63 -24.45
C GLU A 1119 37.02 -20.41 -25.16
N ARG A 1120 35.76 -20.53 -25.61
CA ARG A 1120 35.07 -19.46 -26.34
C ARG A 1120 34.64 -18.29 -25.44
N TRP A 1121 34.17 -18.56 -24.22
CA TRP A 1121 33.51 -17.54 -23.38
C TRP A 1121 34.15 -17.31 -22.00
N GLY A 1122 35.07 -18.18 -21.56
CA GLY A 1122 35.63 -18.17 -20.21
C GLY A 1122 34.80 -19.01 -19.23
N LYS A 1123 35.47 -19.71 -18.32
CA LYS A 1123 34.82 -20.68 -17.42
C LYS A 1123 33.77 -20.04 -16.50
N GLU A 1124 34.04 -18.82 -16.05
CA GLU A 1124 33.21 -18.03 -15.16
C GLU A 1124 31.98 -17.40 -15.84
N ARG A 1125 31.84 -17.55 -17.16
CA ARG A 1125 30.75 -16.97 -17.97
C ARG A 1125 29.89 -18.01 -18.69
N VAL A 1126 30.17 -19.30 -18.48
CA VAL A 1126 29.41 -20.40 -19.08
C VAL A 1126 28.44 -20.97 -18.05
N ALA A 1127 27.17 -21.04 -18.41
CA ALA A 1127 26.12 -21.70 -17.65
C ALA A 1127 25.41 -22.72 -18.54
N VAL A 1128 25.05 -23.86 -17.99
CA VAL A 1128 24.28 -24.90 -18.70
C VAL A 1128 23.03 -25.18 -17.89
N GLY A 1129 21.88 -24.80 -18.46
CA GLY A 1129 20.56 -25.14 -17.92
C GLY A 1129 20.14 -26.57 -18.29
N ARG A 1130 18.88 -26.91 -18.01
CA ARG A 1130 18.28 -28.19 -18.40
C ARG A 1130 17.14 -27.97 -19.38
N VAL A 1131 16.91 -28.91 -20.29
CA VAL A 1131 15.75 -28.84 -21.18
C VAL A 1131 14.60 -29.70 -20.69
N ASN A 1132 13.38 -29.31 -21.04
CA ASN A 1132 12.15 -30.06 -20.78
C ASN A 1132 11.19 -29.98 -21.99
N ILE A 1133 10.23 -30.90 -22.06
CA ILE A 1133 9.13 -30.87 -23.03
C ILE A 1133 7.83 -30.54 -22.30
N VAL A 1134 7.13 -29.49 -22.76
CA VAL A 1134 5.81 -29.12 -22.23
C VAL A 1134 4.73 -29.51 -23.23
N LYS A 1135 3.79 -30.36 -22.80
CA LYS A 1135 2.61 -30.80 -23.56
C LYS A 1135 1.36 -30.19 -22.91
N ALA A 1136 0.76 -29.19 -23.54
CA ALA A 1136 -0.46 -28.55 -23.06
C ALA A 1136 -1.69 -29.00 -23.89
N PRO A 1137 -2.85 -29.28 -23.28
CA PRO A 1137 -4.05 -29.69 -24.02
C PRO A 1137 -4.43 -28.67 -25.10
N GLY A 1138 -4.59 -29.14 -26.35
CA GLY A 1138 -4.95 -28.29 -27.49
C GLY A 1138 -3.80 -27.44 -28.05
N ARG A 1139 -2.54 -27.67 -27.63
CA ARG A 1139 -1.35 -26.98 -28.17
C ARG A 1139 -0.28 -28.00 -28.60
N SER A 1140 0.59 -27.61 -29.54
CA SER A 1140 1.75 -28.41 -29.90
C SER A 1140 2.73 -28.52 -28.73
N ALA A 1141 3.49 -29.62 -28.68
CA ALA A 1141 4.60 -29.75 -27.73
C ALA A 1141 5.63 -28.65 -28.00
N ARG A 1142 6.35 -28.22 -26.94
CA ARG A 1142 7.40 -27.21 -27.07
C ARG A 1142 8.61 -27.54 -26.20
N LEU A 1143 9.80 -27.20 -26.71
CA LEU A 1143 11.05 -27.23 -25.96
C LEU A 1143 11.08 -26.05 -24.99
N VAL A 1144 11.46 -26.32 -23.74
CA VAL A 1144 11.70 -25.29 -22.72
C VAL A 1144 13.11 -25.45 -22.20
N ILE A 1145 13.88 -24.36 -22.24
CA ILE A 1145 15.22 -24.29 -21.66
C ILE A 1145 15.10 -23.63 -20.29
N ASP A 1146 15.39 -24.39 -19.24
CA ASP A 1146 15.33 -23.92 -17.86
C ASP A 1146 16.71 -23.41 -17.41
N ASN A 1147 16.85 -22.09 -17.44
CA ASN A 1147 18.04 -21.37 -16.98
C ASN A 1147 17.92 -20.91 -15.51
N SER A 1148 16.81 -21.22 -14.82
CA SER A 1148 16.61 -20.80 -13.43
C SER A 1148 17.51 -21.56 -12.43
N ILE A 1149 17.93 -22.76 -12.83
CA ILE A 1149 18.77 -23.67 -12.03
C ILE A 1149 20.26 -23.40 -12.17
N CYS A 1150 20.68 -22.70 -13.23
CA CYS A 1150 22.10 -22.46 -13.53
C CYS A 1150 22.62 -21.11 -13.00
N ASN A 1151 21.85 -20.47 -12.10
CA ASN A 1151 22.09 -19.14 -11.52
C ASN A 1151 22.10 -17.96 -12.53
N THR A 1152 21.76 -18.17 -13.80
CA THR A 1152 21.81 -17.11 -14.82
C THR A 1152 20.85 -15.96 -14.48
N ASN A 1153 19.60 -16.28 -14.10
CA ASN A 1153 18.59 -15.26 -13.81
C ASN A 1153 18.95 -14.35 -12.62
N GLN A 1154 19.60 -14.89 -11.58
CA GLN A 1154 20.02 -14.14 -10.39
C GLN A 1154 21.13 -13.12 -10.73
N ASN A 1155 21.90 -13.38 -11.77
CA ASN A 1155 22.95 -12.49 -12.26
C ASN A 1155 22.45 -11.49 -13.32
N CYS A 1156 21.18 -11.56 -13.72
CA CYS A 1156 20.57 -10.59 -14.61
C CYS A 1156 19.93 -9.44 -13.83
N HIS A 1157 20.37 -8.21 -14.08
CA HIS A 1157 19.82 -7.02 -13.43
C HIS A 1157 18.82 -6.29 -14.34
N VAL A 1158 17.55 -6.22 -13.90
CA VAL A 1158 16.49 -5.44 -14.54
C VAL A 1158 16.19 -4.20 -13.68
N PRO A 1159 16.43 -2.97 -14.20
CA PRO A 1159 16.41 -1.74 -13.40
C PRO A 1159 15.01 -1.20 -13.08
N GLU A 1160 13.97 -1.70 -13.75
CA GLU A 1160 12.60 -1.18 -13.67
C GLU A 1160 11.60 -2.34 -13.53
N GLN A 1161 10.46 -2.05 -12.89
CA GLN A 1161 9.38 -2.98 -12.62
C GLN A 1161 8.20 -2.69 -13.55
N PHE A 1162 7.69 -3.73 -14.20
CA PHE A 1162 6.47 -3.68 -15.02
C PHE A 1162 5.27 -4.28 -14.27
N SER A 1163 4.07 -3.82 -14.61
CA SER A 1163 2.79 -4.37 -14.13
C SER A 1163 1.82 -4.48 -15.31
N LEU A 1164 1.32 -5.68 -15.59
CA LEU A 1164 0.36 -5.92 -16.66
C LEU A 1164 -1.08 -5.89 -16.11
N PRO A 1165 -2.04 -5.22 -16.80
CA PRO A 1165 -3.44 -5.28 -16.42
C PRO A 1165 -4.00 -6.68 -16.64
N SER A 1166 -4.93 -7.11 -15.78
CA SER A 1166 -5.71 -8.32 -16.03
C SER A 1166 -6.81 -8.06 -17.06
N LEU A 1167 -7.37 -9.14 -17.64
CA LEU A 1167 -8.55 -9.04 -18.52
C LEU A 1167 -9.74 -8.39 -17.80
N GLN A 1168 -9.87 -8.61 -16.49
CA GLN A 1168 -10.92 -8.01 -15.65
C GLN A 1168 -10.71 -6.49 -15.51
N ASP A 1169 -9.46 -6.04 -15.38
CA ASP A 1169 -9.12 -4.61 -15.31
C ASP A 1169 -9.48 -3.91 -16.62
N ILE A 1170 -9.21 -4.56 -17.76
CA ILE A 1170 -9.56 -4.04 -19.10
C ILE A 1170 -11.09 -3.98 -19.28
N GLN A 1171 -11.82 -5.02 -18.89
CA GLN A 1171 -13.29 -5.06 -18.98
C GLN A 1171 -13.94 -4.00 -18.10
N SER A 1172 -13.47 -3.86 -16.85
CA SER A 1172 -14.00 -2.89 -15.88
C SER A 1172 -13.76 -1.44 -16.30
N ALA A 1173 -12.72 -1.21 -17.11
CA ALA A 1173 -12.37 0.10 -17.63
C ALA A 1173 -13.05 0.43 -18.98
N TYR A 1174 -13.85 -0.45 -19.58
CA TYR A 1174 -14.52 -0.15 -20.86
C TYR A 1174 -15.91 0.47 -20.64
N PRO A 1175 -16.16 1.74 -21.04
CA PRO A 1175 -17.47 2.36 -20.84
C PRO A 1175 -18.54 1.77 -21.78
N PRO A 1176 -19.81 1.62 -21.34
CA PRO A 1176 -20.91 1.21 -22.21
C PRO A 1176 -21.11 2.21 -23.35
N ARG A 1177 -21.16 1.70 -24.59
CA ARG A 1177 -21.39 2.50 -25.80
C ARG A 1177 -22.85 2.42 -26.25
N GLU A 1178 -23.21 3.10 -27.34
CA GLU A 1178 -24.58 3.18 -27.91
C GLU A 1178 -25.37 1.86 -27.96
N ASP A 1179 -24.69 0.71 -28.03
CA ASP A 1179 -25.33 -0.61 -28.05
C ASP A 1179 -24.93 -1.48 -26.84
N GLU A 1180 -25.87 -2.27 -26.33
CA GLU A 1180 -25.64 -3.29 -25.29
C GLU A 1180 -25.13 -4.62 -25.88
N GLU A 1181 -24.59 -4.59 -27.11
CA GLU A 1181 -24.01 -5.76 -27.74
C GLU A 1181 -22.75 -6.23 -26.98
N PRO A 1182 -22.58 -7.55 -26.80
CA PRO A 1182 -21.41 -8.10 -26.13
C PRO A 1182 -20.13 -7.70 -26.86
N VAL A 1183 -19.22 -7.05 -26.15
CA VAL A 1183 -17.90 -6.66 -26.67
C VAL A 1183 -16.95 -7.85 -26.59
N SER A 1184 -16.22 -8.11 -27.67
CA SER A 1184 -15.16 -9.13 -27.69
C SER A 1184 -13.79 -8.45 -27.57
N GLY A 1185 -12.98 -8.91 -26.63
CA GLY A 1185 -11.57 -8.54 -26.54
C GLY A 1185 -10.74 -9.31 -27.56
N PHE A 1186 -9.80 -8.63 -28.21
CA PHE A 1186 -8.83 -9.26 -29.11
C PHE A 1186 -7.42 -8.83 -28.69
N SER A 1187 -6.52 -9.80 -28.56
CA SER A 1187 -5.12 -9.57 -28.20
C SER A 1187 -4.23 -9.91 -29.39
N LEU A 1188 -3.32 -8.99 -29.71
CA LEU A 1188 -2.27 -9.19 -30.69
C LEU A 1188 -0.97 -9.46 -29.95
N ASP A 1189 -0.33 -10.59 -30.24
CA ASP A 1189 0.95 -10.97 -29.66
C ASP A 1189 1.95 -11.32 -30.75
N VAL A 1190 3.22 -11.08 -30.48
CA VAL A 1190 4.34 -11.45 -31.35
C VAL A 1190 4.80 -12.85 -30.95
N LYS A 1191 4.51 -13.83 -31.82
CA LYS A 1191 4.86 -15.22 -31.57
C LYS A 1191 6.36 -15.35 -31.32
N GLY A 1192 6.73 -15.76 -30.11
CA GLY A 1192 8.12 -16.02 -29.73
C GLY A 1192 8.99 -14.76 -29.71
N ALA A 1193 8.46 -13.60 -29.31
CA ALA A 1193 9.20 -12.34 -29.26
C ALA A 1193 10.57 -12.45 -28.56
N HIS A 1194 10.66 -13.27 -27.51
CA HIS A 1194 11.90 -13.55 -26.77
C HIS A 1194 12.95 -14.34 -27.56
N LYS A 1195 12.54 -15.11 -28.59
CA LYS A 1195 13.46 -15.88 -29.47
C LYS A 1195 13.86 -15.12 -30.71
N THR A 1196 13.04 -14.16 -31.11
CA THR A 1196 13.16 -13.39 -32.36
C THR A 1196 13.74 -11.99 -32.11
N SER A 1197 14.20 -11.72 -30.89
CA SER A 1197 14.93 -10.52 -30.53
C SER A 1197 16.42 -10.85 -30.48
N LEU A 1198 17.22 -10.16 -31.28
CA LEU A 1198 18.65 -10.37 -31.39
C LEU A 1198 19.33 -10.04 -30.05
N VAL A 1199 20.22 -10.90 -29.56
CA VAL A 1199 20.97 -10.66 -28.32
C VAL A 1199 22.21 -9.82 -28.63
N ARG A 1200 22.51 -8.82 -27.80
CA ARG A 1200 23.69 -7.96 -27.98
C ARG A 1200 24.98 -8.76 -27.84
N GLU A 1201 25.80 -8.81 -28.88
CA GLU A 1201 27.18 -9.29 -28.75
C GLU A 1201 28.04 -8.27 -27.99
N LYS A 1202 28.76 -8.74 -26.96
CA LYS A 1202 29.80 -7.97 -26.28
C LYS A 1202 31.16 -8.59 -26.57
N PRO A 1203 32.10 -7.87 -27.21
CA PRO A 1203 33.44 -8.41 -27.47
C PRO A 1203 34.18 -8.66 -26.15
N PHE A 1204 34.82 -9.81 -26.04
CA PHE A 1204 35.69 -10.15 -24.92
C PHE A 1204 36.95 -9.27 -24.95
N LEU A 1205 36.95 -8.21 -24.14
CA LEU A 1205 38.18 -7.50 -23.77
C LEU A 1205 38.84 -8.32 -22.65
N GLY A 1206 39.69 -9.26 -23.04
CA GLY A 1206 40.51 -10.01 -22.09
C GLY A 1206 41.20 -9.07 -21.12
N ARG A 1207 41.02 -9.32 -19.82
CA ARG A 1207 41.82 -8.67 -18.77
C ARG A 1207 43.24 -9.21 -18.78
#